data_AF-A0A812S6Q3-F1
#
_entry.id   AF-A0A812S6Q3-F1
#
_cell.length_a   1.000
_cell.length_b   1.000
_cell.length_c   1.000
_cell.angle_alpha   90.00
_cell.angle_beta   90.00
_cell.angle_gamma   90.00
#
_symmetry.space_group_name_H-M   'P 1'
#
loop_
_entity.id
_entity.type
_entity.pdbx_description
1 polymer ?
#
loop_
_entity_poly.entity_id
_entity_poly.type
_entity_poly.pdbx_seq_one_letter_code
_entity_poly.pdbx_strand_id
1 'polypeptide(L)'
;SDLDVRSLVLQQPDFTFLKSREFFLSETASCDRPMHDVKLLKVKKSSAARRAQLAQRFRVKQAKTMLQAAAQNKLSTQTVQDALLGVPGEEEHVPAVELHMYPEDPQNASSHWRVLLVPTTRDAFKTWYLCQPAPSSPQCVAKLPFEPVPFYLSSLAGNWYSSLDRHRSSPSCLLLAMEVILACGSSVLVALALLAGCAMLKTREGDGQDGRGDAEGKASVFIAEDWSFPCNCCLTQHAHLPHGHSFQYRDSGVQVEGEPLDAGSCIVVQEAQRGKVSLPLSFSVFKGDWAEVVKTLLGKPTEKLWGRVEDPAGWLLLAKEGDGLQRVVEAEAKPKAVFAPHADLVPPLPVFLRSTLVMLSVHVTSQWILVEYFTRMYSFPALMYLVFSTVSTHILVMLERYKTCVLGMQYDEVLQTKRHLLRLRTANMKILIVFGVLQASIMGTILAKLTVASSKQLVTEMGFLAGLALHAKAMYDTSAVRQKWREPQLASKEIYTAALETMPSTSTRPITLSSQRARNLSSLWRVTLAVVIIALMLVARITLDVLQLRGELVGYSISRGKLVYPACSQAFHNTFLLDQNADSFTLELQLGDFTQGVRIELVHPLLANQENASEPLFVNASGEEKLSLPSGPLYSQLRLHAIGDYANTTYLIHILRVGEAISINLSATFNEARYPELAGVVFQEERRLQYQLKHRLWYVPDIDLSDKAALLVTMTSMVLAPMISASQEGVVAAAAIPSLGQKCQCEQSPGQQSNCVAEKEVRVGNATFCIYQHSAEQAIYPNRGDAGVAGKDSSILQWLQDTRFSGKWVRLTPGSDFNAETSGNHSLSTRFRLTGTLQTLRDDNRAIQIVATQDMTNSEALEVQVMV
;
A
#
# COMPACT_ATOMS: atom_id res chain seq x y z
N SER A 1 9.43 -4.98 -26.52
CA SER A 1 9.45 -4.39 -25.16
C SER A 1 8.03 -4.32 -24.66
N ASP A 2 7.57 -5.36 -23.98
CA ASP A 2 6.21 -5.38 -23.47
C ASP A 2 6.11 -4.48 -22.25
N LEU A 3 5.14 -3.56 -22.26
CA LEU A 3 4.80 -2.74 -21.11
C LEU A 3 4.46 -3.68 -19.94
N ASP A 4 5.08 -3.48 -18.79
CA ASP A 4 4.79 -4.26 -17.58
C ASP A 4 3.39 -3.93 -16.99
N VAL A 5 2.64 -3.03 -17.61
CA VAL A 5 1.29 -2.64 -17.20
C VAL A 5 0.26 -3.36 -18.08
N ARG A 6 -0.76 -3.96 -17.44
CA ARG A 6 -1.95 -4.50 -18.13
C ARG A 6 -2.63 -3.37 -18.91
N SER A 7 -2.49 -3.42 -20.23
CA SER A 7 -2.93 -2.38 -21.15
C SER A 7 -3.28 -3.00 -22.51
N LEU A 8 -3.98 -2.25 -23.35
CA LEU A 8 -4.30 -2.63 -24.72
C LEU A 8 -3.66 -1.63 -25.68
N VAL A 9 -3.08 -2.11 -26.77
CA VAL A 9 -2.48 -1.27 -27.80
C VAL A 9 -3.27 -1.39 -29.09
N LEU A 10 -3.79 -0.27 -29.59
CA LEU A 10 -4.37 -0.19 -30.93
C LEU A 10 -3.28 0.25 -31.92
N GLN A 11 -3.24 -0.40 -33.07
CA GLN A 11 -2.30 -0.09 -34.14
C GLN A 11 -2.92 0.95 -35.08
N GLN A 12 -2.10 1.86 -35.62
CA GLN A 12 -2.46 2.80 -36.69
C GLN A 12 -3.77 3.58 -36.42
N PRO A 13 -3.76 4.56 -35.51
CA PRO A 13 -4.94 5.40 -35.26
C PRO A 13 -5.35 6.18 -36.52
N ASP A 14 -6.65 6.13 -36.82
CA ASP A 14 -7.34 6.89 -37.88
C ASP A 14 -8.00 8.18 -37.37
N PHE A 15 -7.66 8.60 -36.16
CA PHE A 15 -8.16 9.80 -35.50
C PHE A 15 -7.02 10.60 -34.84
N THR A 16 -7.23 11.91 -34.66
CA THR A 16 -6.27 12.79 -33.97
C THR A 16 -6.37 12.66 -32.44
N PHE A 17 -5.34 13.15 -31.74
CA PHE A 17 -5.37 13.22 -30.28
C PHE A 17 -6.56 14.03 -29.76
N LEU A 18 -6.85 15.18 -30.38
CA LEU A 18 -7.97 16.05 -29.97
C LEU A 18 -9.31 15.36 -30.21
N LYS A 19 -9.50 14.70 -31.36
CA LYS A 19 -10.71 13.94 -31.65
C LYS A 19 -10.96 12.80 -30.65
N SER A 20 -9.89 12.14 -30.19
CA SER A 20 -9.98 11.07 -29.19
C SER A 20 -10.59 11.52 -27.85
N ARG A 21 -10.59 12.85 -27.55
CA ARG A 21 -11.17 13.39 -26.31
C ARG A 21 -12.69 13.38 -26.31
N GLU A 22 -13.33 13.24 -27.47
CA GLU A 22 -14.79 13.14 -27.59
C GLU A 22 -15.30 11.72 -27.34
N PHE A 23 -14.40 10.73 -27.31
CA PHE A 23 -14.77 9.33 -27.21
C PHE A 23 -15.33 8.96 -25.85
N PHE A 24 -16.21 7.96 -25.86
CA PHE A 24 -16.86 7.41 -24.68
C PHE A 24 -16.85 5.89 -24.69
N LEU A 25 -17.02 5.31 -23.50
CA LEU A 25 -17.09 3.87 -23.30
C LEU A 25 -18.54 3.38 -23.34
N SER A 26 -18.75 2.21 -23.95
CA SER A 26 -20.03 1.50 -23.98
C SER A 26 -19.85 0.02 -23.66
N GLU A 27 -20.89 -0.62 -23.11
CA GLU A 27 -20.91 -2.07 -22.91
C GLU A 27 -21.22 -2.84 -24.20
N THR A 28 -21.80 -2.17 -25.20
CA THR A 28 -22.28 -2.79 -26.45
C THR A 28 -21.58 -2.22 -27.67
N ALA A 29 -21.32 -3.09 -28.65
CA ALA A 29 -20.70 -2.70 -29.93
C ALA A 29 -21.54 -1.72 -30.77
N SER A 30 -22.84 -1.61 -30.49
CA SER A 30 -23.75 -0.66 -31.16
C SER A 30 -23.53 0.79 -30.71
N CYS A 31 -22.81 1.03 -29.60
CA CYS A 31 -22.55 2.36 -29.06
C CYS A 31 -23.81 3.19 -28.75
N ASP A 32 -24.97 2.55 -28.60
CA ASP A 32 -26.27 3.23 -28.45
C ASP A 32 -26.32 4.15 -27.23
N ARG A 33 -25.62 3.78 -26.15
CA ARG A 33 -25.57 4.55 -24.90
C ARG A 33 -24.16 4.56 -24.30
N PRO A 34 -23.72 5.72 -23.77
CA PRO A 34 -22.54 5.76 -22.92
C PRO A 34 -22.80 5.01 -21.61
N MET A 35 -21.75 4.45 -21.02
CA MET A 35 -21.87 3.83 -19.69
C MET A 35 -22.26 4.87 -18.63
N HIS A 36 -23.11 4.45 -17.70
CA HIS A 36 -23.50 5.24 -16.54
C HIS A 36 -23.01 4.53 -15.27
N ASP A 37 -22.80 5.28 -14.19
CA ASP A 37 -22.41 4.77 -12.86
C ASP A 37 -21.05 4.04 -12.77
N VAL A 38 -20.12 4.34 -13.68
CA VAL A 38 -18.76 3.81 -13.59
C VAL A 38 -18.04 4.40 -12.37
N LYS A 39 -17.58 3.53 -11.46
CA LYS A 39 -16.84 3.95 -10.26
C LYS A 39 -15.43 4.41 -10.64
N LEU A 40 -15.30 5.69 -10.94
CA LEU A 40 -14.03 6.33 -11.27
C LEU A 40 -13.07 6.32 -10.08
N LEU A 41 -11.77 6.15 -10.38
CA LEU A 41 -10.71 6.30 -9.41
C LEU A 41 -10.62 7.77 -8.99
N LYS A 42 -10.61 8.00 -7.67
CA LYS A 42 -10.45 9.33 -7.09
C LYS A 42 -9.05 9.51 -6.56
N VAL A 43 -8.41 10.60 -6.97
CA VAL A 43 -7.06 10.97 -6.58
C VAL A 43 -7.12 12.28 -5.81
N LYS A 44 -6.45 12.35 -4.67
CA LYS A 44 -6.36 13.59 -3.90
C LYS A 44 -5.55 14.65 -4.66
N LYS A 45 -5.95 15.92 -4.63
CA LYS A 45 -5.19 17.01 -5.27
C LYS A 45 -3.90 17.36 -4.53
N SER A 46 -3.97 17.46 -3.20
CA SER A 46 -2.83 17.89 -2.41
C SER A 46 -1.77 16.79 -2.27
N SER A 47 -0.50 17.18 -2.37
CA SER A 47 0.66 16.30 -2.18
C SER A 47 0.64 15.59 -0.83
N ALA A 48 0.29 16.33 0.23
CA ALA A 48 0.17 15.79 1.59
C ALA A 48 -0.92 14.71 1.68
N ALA A 49 -2.09 14.92 1.08
CA ALA A 49 -3.17 13.94 1.09
C ALA A 49 -2.83 12.71 0.20
N ARG A 50 -2.14 12.90 -0.94
CA ARG A 50 -1.61 11.79 -1.74
C ARG A 50 -0.61 10.95 -0.95
N ARG A 51 0.33 11.59 -0.24
CA ARG A 51 1.31 10.90 0.62
C ARG A 51 0.61 10.14 1.75
N ALA A 52 -0.41 10.74 2.38
CA ALA A 52 -1.21 10.06 3.40
C ALA A 52 -1.94 8.83 2.81
N GLN A 53 -2.57 8.97 1.64
CA GLN A 53 -3.25 7.86 0.95
C GLN A 53 -2.28 6.72 0.58
N LEU A 54 -1.04 7.05 0.20
CA LEU A 54 0.02 6.05 -0.02
C LEU A 54 0.40 5.33 1.27
N ALA A 55 0.59 6.08 2.36
CA ALA A 55 0.95 5.51 3.65
C ALA A 55 -0.13 4.55 4.21
N GLN A 56 -1.40 4.71 3.82
CA GLN A 56 -2.49 3.84 4.25
C GLN A 56 -2.43 2.41 3.71
N ARG A 57 -1.63 2.16 2.66
CA ARG A 57 -1.50 0.83 2.09
C ARG A 57 -0.77 -0.13 3.04
N PHE A 58 0.13 0.41 3.87
CA PHE A 58 0.95 -0.33 4.85
C PHE A 58 0.16 -0.65 6.12
N ARG A 59 -0.41 -1.85 6.16
CA ARG A 59 -1.30 -2.28 7.25
C ARG A 59 -0.55 -2.54 8.56
N VAL A 60 0.70 -3.00 8.49
CA VAL A 60 1.51 -3.24 9.70
C VAL A 60 1.89 -1.91 10.35
N LYS A 61 2.20 -0.87 9.55
CA LYS A 61 2.47 0.49 10.04
C LYS A 61 1.25 1.07 10.76
N GLN A 62 0.05 0.92 10.18
CA GLN A 62 -1.21 1.33 10.83
C GLN A 62 -1.42 0.61 12.16
N ALA A 63 -1.25 -0.72 12.20
CA ALA A 63 -1.39 -1.50 13.42
C ALA A 63 -0.41 -1.07 14.52
N LYS A 64 0.85 -0.75 14.17
CA LYS A 64 1.84 -0.20 15.11
C LYS A 64 1.37 1.12 15.69
N THR A 65 0.94 2.06 14.85
CA THR A 65 0.48 3.37 15.31
C THR A 65 -0.71 3.23 16.27
N MET A 66 -1.64 2.33 15.97
CA MET A 66 -2.77 2.02 16.85
C MET A 66 -2.31 1.39 18.17
N LEU A 67 -1.41 0.40 18.14
CA LEU A 67 -0.90 -0.26 19.34
C LEU A 67 -0.08 0.69 20.23
N GLN A 68 0.74 1.56 19.63
CA GLN A 68 1.49 2.58 20.37
C GLN A 68 0.57 3.62 20.99
N ALA A 69 -0.46 4.07 20.26
CA ALA A 69 -1.48 4.98 20.80
C ALA A 69 -2.25 4.31 21.95
N ALA A 70 -2.61 3.03 21.82
CA ALA A 70 -3.24 2.24 22.88
C ALA A 70 -2.34 2.11 24.11
N ALA A 71 -1.06 1.78 23.93
CA ALA A 71 -0.09 1.65 25.01
C ALA A 71 0.15 2.97 25.76
N GLN A 72 0.01 4.11 25.07
CA GLN A 72 0.10 5.45 25.68
C GLN A 72 -1.24 5.96 26.24
N ASN A 73 -2.30 5.15 26.26
CA ASN A 73 -3.67 5.54 26.60
C ASN A 73 -4.20 6.74 25.78
N LYS A 74 -3.67 6.96 24.57
CA LYS A 74 -4.06 8.03 23.64
C LYS A 74 -4.93 7.52 22.49
N LEU A 75 -5.45 6.30 22.59
CA LEU A 75 -6.30 5.72 21.55
C LEU A 75 -7.65 6.44 21.55
N SER A 76 -7.81 7.41 20.65
CA SER A 76 -9.09 8.04 20.39
C SER A 76 -9.76 7.44 19.15
N THR A 77 -11.09 7.54 19.06
CA THR A 77 -11.85 7.18 17.85
C THR A 77 -11.35 7.94 16.63
N GLN A 78 -10.94 9.20 16.81
CA GLN A 78 -10.36 10.04 15.76
C GLN A 78 -9.00 9.52 15.27
N THR A 79 -8.13 9.05 16.15
CA THR A 79 -6.83 8.45 15.77
C THR A 79 -7.02 7.17 14.95
N VAL A 80 -8.03 6.37 15.27
CA VAL A 80 -8.39 5.17 14.51
C VAL A 80 -9.03 5.55 13.17
N GLN A 81 -9.86 6.58 13.16
CA GLN A 81 -10.53 7.10 11.97
C GLN A 81 -9.54 7.71 10.99
N ASP A 82 -8.59 8.53 11.43
CA ASP A 82 -7.55 9.14 10.59
C ASP A 82 -6.61 8.07 10.01
N ALA A 83 -6.26 7.05 10.81
CA ALA A 83 -5.46 5.93 10.35
C ALA A 83 -6.15 5.07 9.29
N LEU A 84 -7.49 4.92 9.35
CA LEU A 84 -8.27 4.03 8.48
C LEU A 84 -8.92 4.73 7.27
N LEU A 85 -9.43 5.95 7.44
CA LEU A 85 -10.23 6.68 6.45
C LEU A 85 -9.42 7.77 5.72
N GLY A 86 -8.31 8.21 6.29
CA GLY A 86 -7.33 9.07 5.61
C GLY A 86 -7.66 10.54 5.68
N VAL A 87 -6.74 11.34 5.14
CA VAL A 87 -6.82 12.80 5.24
C VAL A 87 -7.93 13.31 4.30
N PRO A 88 -8.93 14.07 4.81
CA PRO A 88 -9.91 14.71 3.97
C PRO A 88 -9.23 15.73 3.06
N GLY A 89 -9.70 15.85 1.83
CA GLY A 89 -9.12 16.76 0.84
C GLY A 89 -9.80 16.66 -0.50
N GLU A 90 -9.64 17.71 -1.31
CA GLU A 90 -10.18 17.77 -2.67
C GLU A 90 -9.71 16.60 -3.52
N GLU A 91 -10.62 16.10 -4.34
CA GLU A 91 -10.45 14.94 -5.21
C GLU A 91 -10.56 15.35 -6.68
N GLU A 92 -9.77 14.69 -7.52
CA GLU A 92 -9.89 14.69 -8.98
C GLU A 92 -10.20 13.27 -9.45
N HIS A 93 -10.98 13.17 -10.51
CA HIS A 93 -11.39 11.90 -11.09
C HIS A 93 -10.49 11.52 -12.25
N VAL A 94 -9.97 10.30 -12.18
CA VAL A 94 -9.25 9.67 -13.30
C VAL A 94 -10.28 8.94 -14.16
N PRO A 95 -10.26 9.10 -15.51
CA PRO A 95 -11.20 8.39 -16.39
C PRO A 95 -11.01 6.88 -16.29
N ALA A 96 -12.08 6.11 -16.52
CA ALA A 96 -12.05 4.65 -16.36
C ALA A 96 -11.03 3.94 -17.26
N VAL A 97 -10.73 4.54 -18.42
CA VAL A 97 -9.66 4.15 -19.34
C VAL A 97 -8.91 5.41 -19.75
N GLU A 98 -7.60 5.42 -19.55
CA GLU A 98 -6.70 6.45 -20.07
C GLU A 98 -6.27 6.07 -21.49
N LEU A 99 -6.33 7.04 -22.41
CA LEU A 99 -5.86 6.91 -23.79
C LEU A 99 -4.65 7.80 -24.02
N HIS A 100 -3.55 7.20 -24.47
CA HIS A 100 -2.30 7.87 -24.86
C HIS A 100 -1.92 7.54 -26.29
N MET A 101 -1.34 8.50 -27.01
CA MET A 101 -0.81 8.30 -28.36
C MET A 101 0.71 8.41 -28.36
N TYR A 102 1.38 7.52 -29.09
CA TYR A 102 2.84 7.49 -29.17
C TYR A 102 3.33 6.79 -30.45
N PRO A 103 4.50 7.17 -30.99
CA PRO A 103 5.16 6.39 -32.04
C PRO A 103 5.74 5.09 -31.48
N GLU A 104 5.78 4.04 -32.29
CA GLU A 104 6.39 2.74 -31.92
C GLU A 104 7.87 2.89 -31.54
N ASP A 105 8.60 3.71 -32.28
CA ASP A 105 9.96 4.11 -31.98
C ASP A 105 10.03 5.63 -31.74
N PRO A 106 10.25 6.08 -30.48
CA PRO A 106 10.32 7.50 -30.14
C PRO A 106 11.58 8.19 -30.69
N GLN A 107 12.57 7.46 -31.19
CA GLN A 107 13.78 8.03 -31.81
C GLN A 107 13.64 8.24 -33.32
N ASN A 108 12.63 7.62 -33.94
CA ASN A 108 12.38 7.71 -35.38
C ASN A 108 11.10 8.53 -35.66
N ALA A 109 11.27 9.73 -36.23
CA ALA A 109 10.16 10.63 -36.57
C ALA A 109 9.15 10.03 -37.57
N SER A 110 9.56 9.06 -38.38
CA SER A 110 8.73 8.38 -39.40
C SER A 110 8.06 7.10 -38.90
N SER A 111 8.21 6.79 -37.62
CA SER A 111 7.66 5.57 -37.01
C SER A 111 6.12 5.55 -37.01
N HIS A 112 5.54 4.36 -37.07
CA HIS A 112 4.09 4.17 -36.98
C HIS A 112 3.58 4.58 -35.60
N TRP A 113 2.43 5.25 -35.56
CA TRP A 113 1.77 5.61 -34.31
C TRP A 113 0.88 4.49 -33.78
N ARG A 114 0.79 4.46 -32.45
CA ARG A 114 0.02 3.51 -31.65
C ARG A 114 -0.79 4.27 -30.61
N VAL A 115 -1.88 3.64 -30.18
CA VAL A 115 -2.71 4.13 -29.08
C VAL A 115 -2.63 3.14 -27.93
N LEU A 116 -2.16 3.61 -26.77
CA LEU A 116 -2.17 2.85 -25.53
C LEU A 116 -3.44 3.16 -24.76
N LEU A 117 -4.17 2.11 -24.38
CA LEU A 117 -5.33 2.18 -23.50
C LEU A 117 -4.98 1.52 -22.17
N VAL A 118 -5.05 2.29 -21.08
CA VAL A 118 -4.72 1.85 -19.73
C VAL A 118 -5.99 1.83 -18.87
N PRO A 119 -6.44 0.67 -18.38
CA PRO A 119 -7.61 0.58 -17.51
C PRO A 119 -7.28 1.09 -16.11
N THR A 120 -8.09 2.01 -15.60
CA THR A 120 -7.86 2.62 -14.28
C THR A 120 -8.85 2.15 -13.20
N THR A 121 -9.91 1.46 -13.60
CA THR A 121 -10.96 0.92 -12.73
C THR A 121 -11.05 -0.60 -12.86
N ARG A 122 -11.49 -1.27 -11.80
CA ARG A 122 -11.62 -2.74 -11.80
C ARG A 122 -12.66 -3.24 -12.81
N ASP A 123 -13.73 -2.48 -13.03
CA ASP A 123 -14.79 -2.86 -13.98
C ASP A 123 -14.32 -2.84 -15.44
N ALA A 124 -13.27 -2.06 -15.75
CA ALA A 124 -12.69 -1.97 -17.09
C ALA A 124 -12.07 -3.29 -17.58
N PHE A 125 -11.79 -4.24 -16.69
CA PHE A 125 -11.30 -5.58 -17.07
C PHE A 125 -12.39 -6.51 -17.63
N LYS A 126 -13.60 -5.98 -17.88
CA LYS A 126 -14.65 -6.60 -18.71
C LYS A 126 -14.46 -6.19 -20.16
N THR A 127 -15.19 -6.83 -21.08
CA THR A 127 -15.20 -6.39 -22.48
C THR A 127 -16.02 -5.12 -22.62
N TRP A 128 -15.36 -4.01 -22.95
CA TRP A 128 -16.00 -2.73 -23.29
C TRP A 128 -15.72 -2.34 -24.73
N TYR A 129 -16.37 -1.27 -25.18
CA TYR A 129 -16.23 -0.71 -26.53
C TYR A 129 -15.90 0.78 -26.43
N LEU A 130 -14.93 1.22 -27.23
CA LEU A 130 -14.60 2.62 -27.42
C LEU A 130 -15.43 3.16 -28.57
N CYS A 131 -16.19 4.22 -28.31
CA CYS A 131 -17.18 4.76 -29.23
C CYS A 131 -16.91 6.24 -29.51
N GLN A 132 -17.10 6.64 -30.76
CA GLN A 132 -17.07 8.03 -31.20
C GLN A 132 -18.50 8.57 -31.30
N PRO A 133 -18.79 9.76 -30.74
CA PRO A 133 -20.06 10.43 -30.98
C PRO A 133 -20.12 10.89 -32.44
N ALA A 134 -21.24 10.59 -33.11
CA ALA A 134 -21.49 11.05 -34.48
C ALA A 134 -22.94 11.54 -34.63
N PRO A 135 -23.21 12.53 -35.50
CA PRO A 135 -24.51 13.22 -35.55
C PRO A 135 -25.70 12.32 -35.95
N SER A 136 -25.45 11.30 -36.78
CA SER A 136 -26.48 10.38 -37.28
C SER A 136 -26.51 9.05 -36.54
N SER A 137 -25.35 8.52 -36.15
CA SER A 137 -25.23 7.29 -35.35
C SER A 137 -23.83 7.20 -34.72
N PRO A 138 -23.70 6.93 -33.42
CA PRO A 138 -22.40 6.72 -32.79
C PRO A 138 -21.68 5.53 -33.44
N GLN A 139 -20.37 5.64 -33.62
CA GLN A 139 -19.56 4.64 -34.30
C GLN A 139 -18.65 3.93 -33.30
N CYS A 140 -18.60 2.59 -33.36
CA CYS A 140 -17.63 1.81 -32.60
C CYS A 140 -16.24 1.96 -33.24
N VAL A 141 -15.29 2.49 -32.47
CA VAL A 141 -13.89 2.65 -32.85
C VAL A 141 -13.12 1.36 -32.58
N ALA A 142 -13.28 0.78 -31.39
CA ALA A 142 -12.55 -0.42 -31.00
C ALA A 142 -13.26 -1.25 -29.93
N LYS A 143 -13.09 -2.57 -29.99
CA LYS A 143 -13.39 -3.49 -28.88
C LYS A 143 -12.20 -3.49 -27.91
N LEU A 144 -12.49 -3.47 -26.61
CA LEU A 144 -11.49 -3.38 -25.53
C LEU A 144 -11.43 -4.68 -24.71
N PRO A 145 -10.76 -5.74 -25.19
CA PRO A 145 -10.61 -6.99 -24.46
C PRO A 145 -9.42 -6.91 -23.49
N PHE A 146 -9.58 -6.21 -22.37
CA PHE A 146 -8.54 -6.19 -21.34
C PHE A 146 -8.39 -7.57 -20.69
N GLU A 147 -7.16 -7.97 -20.38
CA GLU A 147 -6.91 -9.22 -19.65
C GLU A 147 -7.54 -9.18 -18.26
N PRO A 148 -8.29 -10.21 -17.85
CA PRO A 148 -8.93 -10.22 -16.53
C PRO A 148 -7.88 -10.09 -15.42
N VAL A 149 -8.23 -9.34 -14.37
CA VAL A 149 -7.40 -9.26 -13.16
C VAL A 149 -7.28 -10.63 -12.49
N PRO A 150 -6.12 -10.96 -11.90
CA PRO A 150 -6.00 -12.20 -11.13
C PRO A 150 -7.02 -12.24 -9.99
N PHE A 151 -7.49 -13.44 -9.67
CA PHE A 151 -8.45 -13.63 -8.59
C PHE A 151 -7.75 -13.65 -7.22
N TYR A 152 -8.29 -12.89 -6.27
CA TYR A 152 -7.86 -12.84 -4.87
C TYR A 152 -9.05 -12.96 -3.93
N LEU A 153 -8.86 -13.50 -2.73
CA LEU A 153 -9.91 -13.58 -1.70
C LEU A 153 -10.35 -12.19 -1.23
N SER A 154 -9.42 -11.25 -1.11
CA SER A 154 -9.74 -9.85 -0.78
C SER A 154 -10.67 -9.21 -1.81
N SER A 155 -10.61 -9.67 -3.06
CA SER A 155 -11.44 -9.19 -4.16
C SER A 155 -12.93 -9.51 -3.98
N LEU A 156 -13.26 -10.56 -3.21
CA LEU A 156 -14.64 -10.90 -2.82
C LEU A 156 -15.22 -9.86 -1.84
N ALA A 157 -14.37 -9.27 -1.00
CA ALA A 157 -14.74 -8.16 -0.13
C ALA A 157 -14.74 -6.81 -0.86
N GLY A 158 -14.60 -6.80 -2.18
CA GLY A 158 -14.55 -5.58 -3.00
C GLY A 158 -13.21 -4.83 -2.94
N ASN A 159 -12.20 -5.37 -2.26
CA ASN A 159 -10.88 -4.74 -2.19
C ASN A 159 -10.13 -4.97 -3.50
N TRP A 160 -9.41 -3.95 -3.95
CA TRP A 160 -8.59 -3.99 -5.16
C TRP A 160 -7.20 -3.48 -4.84
N TYR A 161 -6.15 -4.27 -5.11
CA TYR A 161 -4.77 -3.82 -4.99
C TYR A 161 -4.39 -3.08 -6.26
N SER A 162 -4.94 -1.88 -6.43
CA SER A 162 -4.81 -1.11 -7.67
C SER A 162 -3.36 -0.89 -8.14
N SER A 163 -2.39 -0.82 -7.22
CA SER A 163 -0.97 -0.76 -7.58
C SER A 163 -0.43 -2.11 -8.07
N LEU A 164 -0.69 -3.21 -7.37
CA LEU A 164 -0.11 -4.53 -7.71
C LEU A 164 -0.80 -5.18 -8.91
N ASP A 165 -2.12 -5.07 -9.01
CA ASP A 165 -2.92 -5.79 -10.00
C ASP A 165 -2.75 -5.25 -11.42
N ARG A 166 -2.31 -3.99 -11.54
CA ARG A 166 -2.00 -3.38 -12.83
C ARG A 166 -0.68 -3.90 -13.43
N HIS A 167 0.25 -4.40 -12.63
CA HIS A 167 1.51 -4.94 -13.13
C HIS A 167 1.38 -6.40 -13.54
N ARG A 168 1.93 -6.76 -14.71
CA ARG A 168 2.04 -8.14 -15.19
C ARG A 168 3.08 -8.93 -14.39
N SER A 169 4.16 -8.26 -13.97
CA SER A 169 5.25 -8.83 -13.16
C SER A 169 4.89 -9.13 -11.70
N SER A 170 3.71 -8.72 -11.22
CA SER A 170 3.32 -8.95 -9.82
C SER A 170 3.18 -10.45 -9.51
N PRO A 171 3.75 -10.93 -8.38
CA PRO A 171 3.73 -12.36 -8.03
C PRO A 171 2.35 -12.79 -7.49
N SER A 172 1.38 -12.96 -8.39
CA SER A 172 -0.03 -13.27 -8.07
C SER A 172 -0.20 -14.52 -7.20
N CYS A 173 0.59 -15.57 -7.46
CA CYS A 173 0.56 -16.80 -6.65
C CYS A 173 0.98 -16.55 -5.20
N LEU A 174 1.99 -15.68 -4.98
CA LEU A 174 2.44 -15.32 -3.63
C LEU A 174 1.37 -14.50 -2.91
N LEU A 175 0.76 -13.52 -3.59
CA LEU A 175 -0.33 -12.71 -3.04
C LEU A 175 -1.51 -13.60 -2.59
N LEU A 176 -1.96 -14.50 -3.48
CA LEU A 176 -3.04 -15.44 -3.16
C LEU A 176 -2.69 -16.33 -1.96
N ALA A 177 -1.48 -16.87 -1.92
CA ALA A 177 -1.02 -17.70 -0.80
C ALA A 177 -1.07 -16.94 0.54
N MET A 178 -0.63 -15.67 0.55
CA MET A 178 -0.68 -14.83 1.76
C MET A 178 -2.11 -14.52 2.20
N GLU A 179 -3.02 -14.26 1.25
CA GLU A 179 -4.43 -14.05 1.58
C GLU A 179 -5.11 -15.31 2.12
N VAL A 180 -4.81 -16.49 1.56
CA VAL A 180 -5.31 -17.77 2.07
C VAL A 180 -4.82 -17.99 3.50
N ILE A 181 -3.54 -17.73 3.79
CA ILE A 181 -3.00 -17.80 5.16
C ILE A 181 -3.75 -16.87 6.10
N LEU A 182 -4.05 -15.64 5.67
CA LEU A 182 -4.80 -14.67 6.48
C LEU A 182 -6.26 -15.08 6.71
N ALA A 183 -6.94 -15.57 5.68
CA ALA A 183 -8.33 -15.99 5.74
C ALA A 183 -8.50 -17.26 6.60
N CYS A 184 -7.69 -18.28 6.34
CA CYS A 184 -7.66 -19.51 7.14
C CYS A 184 -7.23 -19.21 8.57
N GLY A 185 -6.18 -18.41 8.77
CA GLY A 185 -5.70 -18.04 10.10
C GLY A 185 -6.77 -17.30 10.91
N SER A 186 -7.45 -16.32 10.31
CA SER A 186 -8.54 -15.60 10.97
C SER A 186 -9.70 -16.52 11.34
N SER A 187 -10.09 -17.41 10.42
CA SER A 187 -11.17 -18.38 10.66
C SER A 187 -10.84 -19.33 11.81
N VAL A 188 -9.60 -19.82 11.88
CA VAL A 188 -9.16 -20.70 12.97
C VAL A 188 -9.07 -19.93 14.29
N LEU A 189 -8.58 -18.69 14.31
CA LEU A 189 -8.56 -17.88 15.54
C LEU A 189 -9.96 -17.59 16.08
N VAL A 190 -10.92 -17.28 15.20
CA VAL A 190 -12.33 -17.11 15.59
C VAL A 190 -12.89 -18.42 16.14
N ALA A 191 -12.64 -19.55 15.47
CA ALA A 191 -13.08 -20.86 15.96
C ALA A 191 -12.46 -21.18 17.34
N LEU A 192 -11.17 -20.90 17.54
CA LEU A 192 -10.49 -21.09 18.83
C LEU A 192 -11.09 -20.19 19.92
N ALA A 193 -11.41 -18.93 19.61
CA ALA A 193 -12.04 -18.00 20.53
C ALA A 193 -13.47 -18.45 20.89
N LEU A 194 -14.27 -18.88 19.90
CA LEU A 194 -15.61 -19.42 20.13
C LEU A 194 -15.57 -20.70 20.96
N LEU A 195 -14.63 -21.60 20.69
CA LEU A 195 -14.43 -22.82 21.48
C LEU A 195 -13.97 -22.51 22.91
N ALA A 196 -13.15 -21.48 23.11
CA ALA A 196 -12.77 -21.02 24.44
C ALA A 196 -13.98 -20.41 25.18
N GLY A 197 -14.75 -19.55 24.53
CA GLY A 197 -15.98 -18.97 25.09
C GLY A 197 -17.03 -20.02 25.44
N CYS A 198 -17.27 -21.01 24.56
CA CYS A 198 -18.17 -22.12 24.84
C CYS A 198 -17.69 -22.97 26.02
N ALA A 199 -16.38 -23.18 26.16
CA ALA A 199 -15.82 -23.91 27.30
C ALA A 199 -16.04 -23.16 28.62
N MET A 200 -15.92 -21.83 28.61
CA MET A 200 -16.18 -20.97 29.78
C MET A 200 -17.67 -20.92 30.17
N LEU A 201 -18.56 -20.89 29.17
CA LEU A 201 -20.01 -20.95 29.41
C LEU A 201 -20.43 -22.29 30.03
N LYS A 202 -19.90 -23.42 29.54
CA LYS A 202 -20.19 -24.75 30.11
C LYS A 202 -19.67 -24.92 31.54
N THR A 203 -18.54 -24.31 31.90
CA THR A 203 -18.06 -24.31 33.29
C THR A 203 -18.93 -23.46 34.21
N ARG A 204 -19.65 -22.46 33.68
CA ARG A 204 -20.55 -21.59 34.45
C ARG A 204 -21.92 -22.22 34.68
N GLU A 205 -22.42 -23.03 33.75
CA GLU A 205 -23.68 -23.78 33.91
C GLU A 205 -23.51 -24.98 34.86
N GLY A 206 -22.35 -25.64 34.86
CA GLY A 206 -22.07 -26.78 35.75
C GLY A 206 -21.99 -26.47 37.25
N ASP A 207 -21.83 -25.18 37.61
CA ASP A 207 -21.91 -24.72 39.01
C ASP A 207 -23.35 -24.34 39.44
N GLY A 208 -24.30 -24.26 38.50
CA GLY A 208 -25.65 -23.76 38.75
C GLY A 208 -26.75 -24.83 38.77
N GLN A 209 -26.56 -25.98 38.12
CA GLN A 209 -27.64 -26.96 37.98
C GLN A 209 -27.07 -28.33 37.59
N ASP A 210 -26.94 -29.25 38.55
CA ASP A 210 -27.29 -30.67 38.41
C ASP A 210 -26.86 -31.47 39.65
N GLY A 211 -27.78 -31.56 40.60
CA GLY A 211 -27.80 -32.66 41.57
C GLY A 211 -28.36 -33.92 40.90
N ARG A 212 -27.58 -34.59 40.04
CA ARG A 212 -27.83 -36.00 39.71
C ARG A 212 -26.64 -36.66 39.02
N GLY A 213 -25.98 -37.56 39.76
CA GLY A 213 -25.36 -38.78 39.27
C GLY A 213 -24.34 -38.68 38.15
N ASP A 214 -23.09 -38.38 38.52
CA ASP A 214 -21.94 -39.18 38.09
C ASP A 214 -20.78 -38.93 39.07
N ALA A 215 -20.60 -39.91 39.96
CA ALA A 215 -19.62 -39.90 41.03
C ALA A 215 -18.22 -40.25 40.49
N GLU A 216 -17.59 -39.35 39.73
CA GLU A 216 -16.15 -39.49 39.42
C GLU A 216 -15.43 -38.17 39.05
N GLY A 217 -16.10 -37.02 39.18
CA GLY A 217 -15.61 -35.73 38.64
C GLY A 217 -15.33 -34.59 39.63
N LYS A 218 -15.51 -34.77 40.94
CA LYS A 218 -15.19 -33.75 41.97
C LYS A 218 -13.84 -34.02 42.64
N ALA A 219 -12.77 -34.13 41.86
CA ALA A 219 -11.41 -34.28 42.39
C ALA A 219 -10.70 -32.93 42.60
N SER A 220 -11.30 -32.05 43.41
CA SER A 220 -10.59 -31.07 44.23
C SER A 220 -11.55 -30.47 45.26
N VAL A 221 -12.30 -31.36 45.93
CA VAL A 221 -12.92 -31.00 47.20
C VAL A 221 -11.78 -30.99 48.21
N PHE A 222 -11.58 -29.87 48.91
CA PHE A 222 -10.71 -29.81 50.07
C PHE A 222 -11.06 -31.00 50.97
N ILE A 223 -10.22 -32.03 51.02
CA ILE A 223 -10.50 -33.30 51.75
C ILE A 223 -10.78 -33.05 53.24
N ALA A 224 -10.37 -31.89 53.76
CA ALA A 224 -10.70 -31.41 55.09
C ALA A 224 -12.19 -31.04 55.30
N GLU A 225 -13.06 -31.11 54.27
CA GLU A 225 -14.52 -30.99 54.45
C GLU A 225 -15.14 -32.18 55.21
N ASP A 226 -14.49 -33.35 55.17
CA ASP A 226 -14.96 -34.57 55.86
C ASP A 226 -14.42 -34.70 57.30
N TRP A 227 -13.69 -33.69 57.80
CA TRP A 227 -13.09 -33.72 59.13
C TRP A 227 -14.09 -33.29 60.20
N SER A 228 -14.20 -34.08 61.28
CA SER A 228 -14.92 -33.67 62.49
C SER A 228 -14.00 -32.84 63.38
N PHE A 229 -14.35 -31.58 63.65
CA PHE A 229 -13.58 -30.71 64.54
C PHE A 229 -14.10 -30.78 65.99
N PRO A 230 -13.23 -30.74 67.03
CA PRO A 230 -11.78 -30.60 66.94
C PRO A 230 -11.08 -31.88 66.43
N CYS A 231 -10.07 -31.72 65.57
CA CYS A 231 -9.31 -32.85 65.02
C CYS A 231 -7.81 -32.74 65.37
N ASN A 232 -7.22 -33.88 65.74
CA ASN A 232 -5.79 -34.00 65.98
C ASN A 232 -5.07 -34.26 64.66
N CYS A 233 -4.22 -33.34 64.25
CA CYS A 233 -3.52 -33.43 62.99
C CYS A 233 -2.05 -33.11 63.11
N CYS A 234 -1.19 -33.71 62.30
CA CYS A 234 0.22 -33.37 62.24
C CYS A 234 0.54 -32.58 60.97
N LEU A 235 1.42 -31.59 61.10
CA LEU A 235 1.86 -30.74 60.00
C LEU A 235 2.74 -31.52 59.02
N THR A 236 2.49 -31.38 57.73
CA THR A 236 3.34 -31.99 56.69
C THR A 236 4.43 -31.05 56.18
N GLN A 237 4.37 -29.77 56.55
CA GLN A 237 5.25 -28.68 56.14
C GLN A 237 5.39 -27.69 57.31
N HIS A 238 6.46 -26.89 57.33
CA HIS A 238 6.59 -25.84 58.35
C HIS A 238 5.48 -24.81 58.15
N ALA A 239 4.94 -24.30 59.24
CA ALA A 239 3.84 -23.34 59.19
C ALA A 239 4.10 -22.18 60.14
N HIS A 240 3.94 -20.96 59.63
CA HIS A 240 4.02 -19.77 60.46
C HIS A 240 2.63 -19.45 61.02
N LEU A 241 2.54 -19.33 62.34
CA LEU A 241 1.38 -18.79 63.04
C LEU A 241 1.50 -17.27 63.12
N PRO A 242 0.65 -16.49 62.45
CA PRO A 242 0.58 -15.06 62.72
C PRO A 242 0.01 -14.88 64.13
N HIS A 243 0.79 -14.31 65.06
CA HIS A 243 0.29 -13.95 66.39
C HIS A 243 -0.76 -12.84 66.28
N GLY A 244 -2.03 -13.17 66.43
CA GLY A 244 -3.10 -12.18 66.45
C GLY A 244 -4.51 -12.76 66.50
N HIS A 245 -5.27 -12.41 67.54
CA HIS A 245 -6.66 -12.81 67.79
C HIS A 245 -7.71 -12.22 66.82
N SER A 246 -7.32 -11.65 65.66
CA SER A 246 -8.27 -10.98 64.75
C SER A 246 -8.05 -11.39 63.29
N PHE A 247 -9.09 -11.97 62.71
CA PHE A 247 -9.21 -12.32 61.28
C PHE A 247 -9.31 -11.06 60.36
N GLN A 248 -9.21 -9.85 60.93
CA GLN A 248 -9.55 -8.59 60.26
C GLN A 248 -8.35 -7.74 59.81
N TYR A 249 -7.12 -8.26 59.80
CA TYR A 249 -5.98 -7.56 59.16
C TYR A 249 -5.73 -8.09 57.75
N ARG A 250 -6.48 -7.54 56.79
CA ARG A 250 -6.13 -7.56 55.36
C ARG A 250 -6.01 -6.10 54.94
N ASP A 251 -4.79 -5.58 54.87
CA ASP A 251 -4.32 -4.57 53.87
C ASP A 251 -3.01 -3.85 54.23
N SER A 252 -2.44 -4.00 55.43
CA SER A 252 -1.11 -3.46 55.75
C SER A 252 -0.04 -4.55 55.65
N GLY A 253 0.81 -4.48 54.62
CA GLY A 253 1.87 -5.44 54.29
C GLY A 253 3.04 -5.52 55.28
N VAL A 254 2.78 -5.76 56.56
CA VAL A 254 3.80 -6.05 57.58
C VAL A 254 3.56 -7.47 58.10
N GLN A 255 4.42 -8.41 57.68
CA GLN A 255 4.49 -9.74 58.28
C GLN A 255 5.22 -9.61 59.62
N VAL A 256 4.51 -9.82 60.73
CA VAL A 256 5.16 -10.09 62.02
C VAL A 256 5.46 -11.60 62.04
N GLU A 257 6.74 -11.96 62.07
CA GLU A 257 7.19 -13.35 62.19
C GLU A 257 6.81 -13.89 63.58
N GLY A 258 5.81 -14.78 63.63
CA GLY A 258 5.57 -15.65 64.77
C GLY A 258 6.46 -16.90 64.71
N GLU A 259 6.61 -17.59 65.84
CA GLU A 259 7.39 -18.83 65.93
C GLU A 259 6.93 -19.84 64.85
N PRO A 260 7.85 -20.38 64.03
CA PRO A 260 7.53 -21.40 63.05
C PRO A 260 7.16 -22.70 63.76
N LEU A 261 6.00 -23.27 63.44
CA LEU A 261 5.69 -24.65 63.78
C LEU A 261 6.43 -25.57 62.81
N ASP A 262 7.13 -26.55 63.36
CA ASP A 262 7.91 -27.49 62.58
C ASP A 262 7.05 -28.54 61.89
N ALA A 263 7.47 -28.94 60.68
CA ALA A 263 6.88 -30.09 59.99
C ALA A 263 7.00 -31.34 60.89
N GLY A 264 5.89 -32.06 61.09
CA GLY A 264 5.76 -33.18 62.01
C GLY A 264 5.14 -32.83 63.37
N SER A 265 4.97 -31.54 63.70
CA SER A 265 4.29 -31.12 64.94
C SER A 265 2.81 -31.47 64.86
N CYS A 266 2.27 -32.11 65.91
CA CYS A 266 0.85 -32.43 66.00
C CYS A 266 0.10 -31.30 66.73
N ILE A 267 -0.92 -30.78 66.06
CA ILE A 267 -1.73 -29.64 66.43
C ILE A 267 -3.21 -30.06 66.51
N VAL A 268 -3.96 -29.40 67.39
CA VAL A 268 -5.41 -29.55 67.49
C VAL A 268 -6.08 -28.42 66.73
N VAL A 269 -6.78 -28.75 65.64
CA VAL A 269 -7.53 -27.77 64.84
C VAL A 269 -8.97 -27.74 65.37
N GLN A 270 -9.43 -26.59 65.87
CA GLN A 270 -10.74 -26.42 66.50
C GLN A 270 -11.87 -26.06 65.52
N GLU A 271 -11.56 -25.26 64.51
CA GLU A 271 -12.53 -24.83 63.48
C GLU A 271 -11.79 -24.51 62.17
N ALA A 272 -12.50 -24.63 61.04
CA ALA A 272 -11.97 -24.26 59.73
C ALA A 272 -12.86 -23.23 59.02
N GLN A 273 -12.26 -22.23 58.37
CA GLN A 273 -12.95 -21.18 57.62
C GLN A 273 -12.41 -21.04 56.19
N ARG A 274 -13.32 -20.86 55.23
CA ARG A 274 -12.99 -20.56 53.83
C ARG A 274 -12.87 -19.05 53.61
N GLY A 275 -11.72 -18.63 53.09
CA GLY A 275 -11.49 -17.25 52.65
C GLY A 275 -11.46 -17.14 51.12
N LYS A 276 -12.35 -16.32 50.55
CA LYS A 276 -12.28 -15.92 49.13
C LYS A 276 -11.25 -14.79 48.95
N VAL A 277 -10.39 -14.90 47.95
CA VAL A 277 -9.39 -13.87 47.62
C VAL A 277 -9.97 -12.91 46.57
N SER A 278 -10.47 -11.76 47.00
CA SER A 278 -10.80 -10.64 46.10
C SER A 278 -9.50 -9.92 45.70
N LEU A 279 -9.30 -9.69 44.39
CA LEU A 279 -8.21 -8.86 43.88
C LEU A 279 -8.65 -7.39 43.83
N PRO A 280 -7.84 -6.43 44.30
CA PRO A 280 -8.15 -5.00 44.27
C PRO A 280 -7.79 -4.35 42.93
N LEU A 281 -8.05 -5.00 41.79
CA LEU A 281 -7.77 -4.44 40.46
C LEU A 281 -9.08 -4.17 39.72
N SER A 282 -9.68 -3.01 39.96
CA SER A 282 -10.78 -2.49 39.14
C SER A 282 -10.22 -1.75 37.92
N PHE A 283 -10.04 -2.45 36.80
CA PHE A 283 -10.01 -1.77 35.50
C PHE A 283 -11.47 -1.54 35.07
N SER A 284 -11.95 -0.31 35.26
CA SER A 284 -13.36 0.08 35.10
C SER A 284 -13.86 0.18 33.65
N VAL A 285 -13.02 -0.13 32.64
CA VAL A 285 -13.37 0.08 31.23
C VAL A 285 -13.96 -1.18 30.56
N PHE A 286 -13.74 -2.37 31.11
CA PHE A 286 -14.27 -3.61 30.54
C PHE A 286 -14.98 -4.46 31.61
N LYS A 287 -16.30 -4.33 31.71
CA LYS A 287 -17.14 -5.21 32.54
C LYS A 287 -17.26 -6.59 31.85
N GLY A 288 -16.51 -7.58 32.35
CA GLY A 288 -16.69 -9.01 32.01
C GLY A 288 -15.42 -9.73 31.54
N ASP A 289 -15.26 -11.00 31.94
CA ASP A 289 -14.27 -12.03 31.57
C ASP A 289 -12.76 -11.75 31.70
N TRP A 290 -12.27 -10.52 31.49
CA TRP A 290 -10.83 -10.23 31.54
C TRP A 290 -10.23 -10.33 32.95
N ALA A 291 -11.00 -10.05 33.99
CA ALA A 291 -10.53 -10.19 35.37
C ALA A 291 -10.21 -11.65 35.72
N GLU A 292 -10.90 -12.60 35.11
CA GLU A 292 -10.70 -14.03 35.28
C GLU A 292 -9.49 -14.52 34.48
N VAL A 293 -9.34 -14.07 33.23
CA VAL A 293 -8.13 -14.30 32.42
C VAL A 293 -6.88 -13.73 33.09
N VAL A 294 -6.96 -12.52 33.65
CA VAL A 294 -5.86 -11.90 34.42
C VAL A 294 -5.58 -12.66 35.72
N LYS A 295 -6.61 -13.17 36.41
CA LYS A 295 -6.44 -14.08 37.57
C LYS A 295 -5.70 -15.36 37.18
N THR A 296 -6.08 -16.00 36.07
CA THR A 296 -5.40 -17.17 35.52
C THR A 296 -3.97 -16.84 35.12
N LEU A 297 -3.71 -15.70 34.48
CA LEU A 297 -2.35 -15.24 34.14
C LEU A 297 -1.49 -14.91 35.37
N LEU A 298 -2.11 -14.47 36.47
CA LEU A 298 -1.44 -14.16 37.74
C LEU A 298 -1.16 -15.40 38.59
N GLY A 299 -1.85 -16.52 38.34
CA GLY A 299 -1.66 -17.79 39.06
C GLY A 299 -1.97 -17.69 40.55
N LYS A 300 -2.85 -16.76 40.96
CA LYS A 300 -3.23 -16.57 42.36
C LYS A 300 -4.41 -17.49 42.71
N PRO A 301 -4.38 -18.17 43.89
CA PRO A 301 -5.47 -19.04 44.33
C PRO A 301 -6.75 -18.23 44.54
N THR A 302 -7.91 -18.80 44.19
CA THR A 302 -9.21 -18.16 44.41
C THR A 302 -9.76 -18.48 45.82
N GLU A 303 -9.44 -19.67 46.33
CA GLU A 303 -9.86 -20.13 47.65
C GLU A 303 -8.69 -20.59 48.55
N LYS A 304 -8.79 -20.25 49.83
CA LYS A 304 -7.89 -20.71 50.90
C LYS A 304 -8.73 -21.22 52.07
N LEU A 305 -8.32 -22.37 52.62
CA LEU A 305 -8.91 -22.95 53.82
C LEU A 305 -7.98 -22.69 55.01
N TRP A 306 -8.46 -21.94 55.98
CA TRP A 306 -7.76 -21.62 57.22
C TRP A 306 -8.34 -22.43 58.37
N GLY A 307 -7.50 -22.85 59.32
CA GLY A 307 -7.87 -23.60 60.50
C GLY A 307 -7.37 -22.89 61.75
N ARG A 308 -8.19 -22.86 62.80
CA ARG A 308 -7.81 -22.30 64.09
C ARG A 308 -7.17 -23.39 64.96
N VAL A 309 -5.96 -23.13 65.43
CA VAL A 309 -5.16 -24.03 66.26
C VAL A 309 -5.31 -23.64 67.73
N GLU A 310 -5.37 -24.64 68.62
CA GLU A 310 -5.51 -24.46 70.06
C GLU A 310 -4.21 -24.06 70.77
N ASP A 311 -3.12 -24.78 70.50
CA ASP A 311 -1.80 -24.56 71.11
C ASP A 311 -0.68 -24.82 70.07
N PRO A 312 0.11 -23.81 69.67
CA PRO A 312 -0.03 -22.40 70.00
C PRO A 312 -1.26 -21.78 69.33
N ALA A 313 -1.96 -20.88 70.03
CA ALA A 313 -3.21 -20.30 69.55
C ALA A 313 -3.02 -19.41 68.30
N GLY A 314 -3.70 -19.72 67.20
CA GLY A 314 -3.63 -18.91 65.98
C GLY A 314 -4.35 -19.50 64.76
N TRP A 315 -4.31 -18.79 63.63
CA TRP A 315 -4.86 -19.27 62.36
C TRP A 315 -3.76 -19.81 61.46
N LEU A 316 -3.95 -21.03 60.96
CA LEU A 316 -3.02 -21.76 60.12
C LEU A 316 -3.66 -22.09 58.77
N LEU A 317 -2.90 -21.99 57.67
CA LEU A 317 -3.41 -22.34 56.35
C LEU A 317 -3.43 -23.87 56.21
N LEU A 318 -4.61 -24.48 56.31
CA LEU A 318 -4.81 -25.92 56.20
C LEU A 318 -4.64 -26.41 54.75
N ALA A 319 -5.16 -25.63 53.80
CA ALA A 319 -5.07 -25.96 52.39
C ALA A 319 -5.31 -24.72 51.52
N LYS A 320 -4.83 -24.78 50.28
CA LYS A 320 -5.03 -23.74 49.27
C LYS A 320 -5.38 -24.41 47.94
N GLU A 321 -6.24 -23.75 47.17
CA GLU A 321 -6.57 -24.22 45.83
C GLU A 321 -5.31 -24.39 44.97
N GLY A 322 -5.13 -25.60 44.41
CA GLY A 322 -3.97 -25.99 43.62
C GLY A 322 -2.77 -26.57 44.40
N ASP A 323 -2.84 -26.67 45.73
CA ASP A 323 -1.84 -27.42 46.51
C ASP A 323 -2.05 -28.93 46.30
N GLY A 324 -1.03 -29.63 45.78
CA GLY A 324 -1.08 -31.09 45.55
C GLY A 324 -0.81 -31.93 46.80
N LEU A 325 -0.53 -31.31 47.94
CA LEU A 325 -0.32 -31.94 49.24
C LEU A 325 -1.20 -31.25 50.28
N GLN A 326 -1.82 -32.04 51.15
CA GLN A 326 -2.44 -31.50 52.37
C GLN A 326 -1.32 -30.97 53.28
N ARG A 327 -1.44 -29.74 53.77
CA ARG A 327 -0.47 -29.13 54.71
C ARG A 327 -0.57 -29.75 56.11
N VAL A 328 -1.63 -30.48 56.35
CA VAL A 328 -2.04 -31.07 57.63
C VAL A 328 -2.65 -32.44 57.35
N VAL A 329 -2.31 -33.47 58.12
CA VAL A 329 -2.83 -34.85 57.99
C VAL A 329 -3.26 -35.34 59.38
N GLU A 330 -4.31 -36.14 59.50
CA GLU A 330 -4.74 -36.71 60.79
C GLU A 330 -3.58 -37.44 61.51
N ALA A 331 -3.52 -37.32 62.83
CA ALA A 331 -2.36 -37.75 63.63
C ALA A 331 -1.99 -39.25 63.49
N GLU A 332 -2.95 -40.10 63.13
CA GLU A 332 -2.74 -41.55 62.94
C GLU A 332 -2.38 -41.94 61.49
N ALA A 333 -2.50 -41.02 60.53
CA ALA A 333 -2.28 -41.29 59.12
C ALA A 333 -0.83 -40.95 58.71
N LYS A 334 -0.11 -41.92 58.14
CA LYS A 334 1.22 -41.65 57.56
C LYS A 334 1.07 -40.91 56.23
N PRO A 335 1.70 -39.73 56.04
CA PRO A 335 1.61 -39.00 54.79
C PRO A 335 2.28 -39.81 53.66
N LYS A 336 1.54 -40.05 52.58
CA LYS A 336 2.11 -40.68 51.37
C LYS A 336 3.03 -39.69 50.66
N ALA A 337 4.23 -40.12 50.27
CA ALA A 337 5.11 -39.34 49.42
C ALA A 337 4.41 -39.02 48.09
N VAL A 338 4.14 -37.73 47.83
CA VAL A 338 3.65 -37.29 46.52
C VAL A 338 4.86 -36.78 45.74
N PHE A 339 5.16 -37.50 44.66
CA PHE A 339 6.21 -37.10 43.74
C PHE A 339 5.62 -36.20 42.65
N ALA A 340 6.32 -35.11 42.37
CA ALA A 340 6.00 -34.20 41.28
C ALA A 340 7.11 -34.22 40.23
N PRO A 341 6.78 -34.03 38.95
CA PRO A 341 7.77 -33.76 37.93
C PRO A 341 8.47 -32.42 38.24
N HIS A 342 9.70 -32.27 37.75
CA HIS A 342 10.43 -31.00 37.86
C HIS A 342 9.58 -29.85 37.31
N ALA A 343 9.49 -28.72 38.03
CA ALA A 343 8.63 -27.59 37.66
C ALA A 343 8.94 -27.03 36.25
N ASP A 344 10.19 -27.07 35.82
CA ASP A 344 10.57 -26.71 34.44
C ASP A 344 10.00 -27.65 33.36
N LEU A 345 9.75 -28.93 33.67
CA LEU A 345 9.26 -29.95 32.71
C LEU A 345 7.74 -29.86 32.50
N VAL A 346 6.99 -29.62 33.58
CA VAL A 346 5.55 -29.35 33.56
C VAL A 346 5.31 -28.01 34.24
N PRO A 347 5.57 -26.89 33.55
CA PRO A 347 5.37 -25.58 34.14
C PRO A 347 3.89 -25.35 34.40
N PRO A 348 3.53 -24.66 35.49
CA PRO A 348 2.15 -24.27 35.72
C PRO A 348 1.68 -23.41 34.55
N LEU A 349 0.41 -23.60 34.14
CA LEU A 349 -0.19 -22.93 32.97
C LEU A 349 0.11 -21.42 32.89
N PRO A 350 0.03 -20.63 33.98
CA PRO A 350 0.31 -19.19 33.92
C PRO A 350 1.76 -18.88 33.51
N VAL A 351 2.73 -19.66 33.98
CA VAL A 351 4.15 -19.51 33.64
C VAL A 351 4.38 -19.86 32.18
N PHE A 352 3.74 -20.94 31.69
CA PHE A 352 3.77 -21.30 30.28
C PHE A 352 3.19 -20.20 29.39
N LEU A 353 2.01 -19.67 29.74
CA LEU A 353 1.36 -18.58 28.99
C LEU A 353 2.24 -17.34 28.92
N ARG A 354 2.79 -16.87 30.05
CA ARG A 354 3.70 -15.71 30.08
C ARG A 354 4.92 -15.92 29.20
N SER A 355 5.58 -17.07 29.36
CA SER A 355 6.77 -17.39 28.58
C SER A 355 6.46 -17.52 27.08
N THR A 356 5.26 -17.97 26.70
CA THR A 356 4.82 -18.05 25.30
C THR A 356 4.53 -16.67 24.73
N LEU A 357 3.89 -15.78 25.51
CA LEU A 357 3.67 -14.39 25.13
C LEU A 357 5.00 -13.64 24.93
N VAL A 358 5.99 -13.85 25.81
CA VAL A 358 7.32 -13.28 25.63
C VAL A 358 7.93 -13.72 24.31
N MET A 359 7.87 -15.02 23.98
CA MET A 359 8.41 -15.51 22.70
C MET A 359 7.67 -14.96 21.48
N LEU A 360 6.34 -14.79 21.57
CA LEU A 360 5.57 -14.14 20.53
C LEU A 360 6.01 -12.68 20.36
N SER A 361 6.17 -11.93 21.46
CA SER A 361 6.66 -10.55 21.44
C SER A 361 8.05 -10.44 20.83
N VAL A 362 8.97 -11.37 21.16
CA VAL A 362 10.29 -11.43 20.52
C VAL A 362 10.15 -11.64 19.02
N HIS A 363 9.32 -12.59 18.57
CA HIS A 363 9.09 -12.83 17.15
C HIS A 363 8.52 -11.61 16.43
N VAL A 364 7.46 -11.00 16.99
CA VAL A 364 6.83 -9.77 16.46
C VAL A 364 7.87 -8.66 16.34
N THR A 365 8.73 -8.49 17.35
CA THR A 365 9.76 -7.45 17.39
C THR A 365 10.86 -7.71 16.35
N SER A 366 11.34 -8.95 16.22
CA SER A 366 12.31 -9.33 15.19
C SER A 366 11.76 -9.09 13.78
N GLN A 367 10.52 -9.51 13.52
CA GLN A 367 9.84 -9.28 12.25
C GLN A 367 9.65 -7.78 11.95
N TRP A 368 9.36 -6.99 12.97
CA TRP A 368 9.25 -5.54 12.84
C TRP A 368 10.57 -4.87 12.47
N ILE A 369 11.69 -5.27 13.11
CA ILE A 369 13.03 -4.77 12.76
C ILE A 369 13.35 -5.07 11.28
N LEU A 370 12.98 -6.26 10.79
CA LEU A 370 13.18 -6.63 9.38
C LEU A 370 12.48 -5.65 8.42
N VAL A 371 11.24 -5.30 8.71
CA VAL A 371 10.46 -4.40 7.82
C VAL A 371 10.94 -2.94 7.91
N GLU A 372 11.15 -2.42 9.12
CA GLU A 372 11.43 -0.99 9.31
C GLU A 372 12.87 -0.61 8.91
N TYR A 373 13.83 -1.51 9.10
CA TYR A 373 15.25 -1.19 8.92
C TYR A 373 15.93 -2.01 7.83
N PHE A 374 15.60 -3.29 7.68
CA PHE A 374 16.37 -4.17 6.79
C PHE A 374 15.92 -4.09 5.33
N THR A 375 14.74 -3.55 5.05
CA THR A 375 14.22 -3.26 3.71
C THR A 375 15.15 -2.37 2.87
N ARG A 376 15.91 -1.48 3.52
CA ARG A 376 16.91 -0.61 2.86
C ARG A 376 18.31 -1.23 2.73
N MET A 377 18.57 -2.33 3.44
CA MET A 377 19.92 -2.91 3.57
C MET A 377 20.08 -4.25 2.83
N TYR A 378 19.00 -5.03 2.76
CA TYR A 378 18.98 -6.37 2.20
C TYR A 378 18.17 -6.39 0.91
N SER A 379 18.62 -7.16 -0.08
CA SER A 379 17.81 -7.43 -1.27
C SER A 379 16.56 -8.21 -0.88
N PHE A 380 15.51 -8.08 -1.67
CA PHE A 380 14.24 -8.76 -1.40
C PHE A 380 14.36 -10.27 -1.13
N PRO A 381 15.12 -11.07 -1.91
CA PRO A 381 15.29 -12.48 -1.61
C PRO A 381 15.92 -12.73 -0.22
N ALA A 382 16.90 -11.92 0.17
CA ALA A 382 17.53 -12.01 1.48
C ALA A 382 16.59 -11.57 2.62
N LEU A 383 15.81 -10.52 2.41
CA LEU A 383 14.80 -10.08 3.37
C LEU A 383 13.71 -11.15 3.58
N MET A 384 13.16 -11.69 2.48
CA MET A 384 12.15 -12.75 2.56
C MET A 384 12.71 -14.02 3.20
N TYR A 385 13.97 -14.36 2.90
CA TYR A 385 14.68 -15.43 3.56
C TYR A 385 14.74 -15.22 5.08
N LEU A 386 15.10 -14.02 5.54
CA LEU A 386 15.15 -13.68 6.96
C LEU A 386 13.76 -13.74 7.62
N VAL A 387 12.73 -13.21 6.96
CA VAL A 387 11.33 -13.25 7.42
C VAL A 387 10.85 -14.70 7.61
N PHE A 388 11.00 -15.54 6.57
CA PHE A 388 10.54 -16.94 6.60
C PHE A 388 11.40 -17.83 7.52
N SER A 389 12.70 -17.58 7.60
CA SER A 389 13.58 -18.32 8.51
C SER A 389 13.27 -17.98 9.98
N THR A 390 12.94 -16.71 10.28
CA THR A 390 12.59 -16.27 11.64
C THR A 390 11.23 -16.82 12.11
N VAL A 391 10.25 -16.98 11.23
CA VAL A 391 9.00 -17.68 11.59
C VAL A 391 9.22 -19.18 11.73
N SER A 392 10.07 -19.77 10.88
CA SER A 392 10.41 -21.19 10.98
C SER A 392 11.11 -21.50 12.30
N THR A 393 12.07 -20.69 12.73
CA THR A 393 12.71 -20.85 14.05
C THR A 393 11.70 -20.68 15.19
N HIS A 394 10.79 -19.71 15.10
CA HIS A 394 9.72 -19.54 16.09
C HIS A 394 8.80 -20.76 16.18
N ILE A 395 8.34 -21.30 15.05
CA ILE A 395 7.49 -22.49 14.98
C ILE A 395 8.22 -23.71 15.55
N LEU A 396 9.50 -23.91 15.23
CA LEU A 396 10.30 -25.01 15.76
C LEU A 396 10.41 -24.94 17.29
N VAL A 397 10.65 -23.74 17.85
CA VAL A 397 10.69 -23.54 19.31
C VAL A 397 9.33 -23.83 19.94
N MET A 398 8.23 -23.32 19.36
CA MET A 398 6.87 -23.57 19.86
C MET A 398 6.50 -25.06 19.80
N LEU A 399 6.84 -25.75 18.71
CA LEU A 399 6.60 -27.17 18.53
C LEU A 399 7.40 -28.01 19.53
N GLU A 400 8.67 -27.67 19.75
CA GLU A 400 9.52 -28.38 20.71
C GLU A 400 9.03 -28.17 22.14
N ARG A 401 8.62 -26.95 22.50
CA ARG A 401 8.00 -26.64 23.79
C ARG A 401 6.72 -27.43 24.02
N TYR A 402 5.83 -27.47 23.03
CA TYR A 402 4.60 -28.27 23.10
C TYR A 402 4.90 -29.75 23.30
N LYS A 403 5.81 -30.32 22.49
CA LYS A 403 6.22 -31.73 22.63
C LYS A 403 6.83 -32.03 23.99
N THR A 404 7.65 -31.12 24.53
CA THR A 404 8.22 -31.27 25.88
C THR A 404 7.13 -31.27 26.94
N CYS A 405 6.13 -30.40 26.84
CA CYS A 405 5.01 -30.36 27.79
C CYS A 405 4.10 -31.58 27.67
N VAL A 406 3.78 -32.03 26.45
CA VAL A 406 2.99 -33.28 26.22
C VAL A 406 3.70 -34.46 26.86
N LEU A 407 5.00 -34.60 26.58
CA LEU A 407 5.83 -35.61 27.21
C LEU A 407 5.73 -35.44 28.73
N GLY A 408 6.04 -34.27 29.27
CA GLY A 408 6.00 -33.98 30.72
C GLY A 408 4.69 -34.39 31.39
N MET A 409 3.54 -34.11 30.76
CA MET A 409 2.22 -34.52 31.28
C MET A 409 2.01 -36.03 31.25
N GLN A 410 2.53 -36.73 30.23
CA GLN A 410 2.53 -38.20 30.19
C GLN A 410 3.45 -38.79 31.27
N TYR A 411 4.61 -38.16 31.53
CA TYR A 411 5.51 -38.54 32.62
C TYR A 411 4.84 -38.37 33.98
N ASP A 412 4.20 -37.23 34.20
CA ASP A 412 3.45 -36.91 35.42
C ASP A 412 2.30 -37.90 35.66
N GLU A 413 1.58 -38.30 34.61
CA GLU A 413 0.52 -39.33 34.69
C GLU A 413 1.08 -40.69 35.13
N VAL A 414 2.18 -41.16 34.54
CA VAL A 414 2.81 -42.44 34.93
C VAL A 414 3.38 -42.39 36.35
N LEU A 415 3.97 -41.25 36.73
CA LEU A 415 4.53 -41.05 38.06
C LEU A 415 3.44 -41.12 39.14
N GLN A 416 2.31 -40.44 38.93
CA GLN A 416 1.23 -40.41 39.91
C GLN A 416 0.38 -41.69 39.93
N THR A 417 0.04 -42.26 38.77
CA THR A 417 -0.87 -43.42 38.70
C THR A 417 -0.17 -44.75 38.94
N LYS A 418 1.07 -44.89 38.45
CA LYS A 418 1.80 -46.18 38.47
C LYS A 418 3.02 -46.17 39.38
N ARG A 419 3.43 -45.03 39.96
CA ARG A 419 4.68 -44.90 40.75
C ARG A 419 5.93 -45.42 40.02
N HIS A 420 5.96 -45.31 38.70
CA HIS A 420 7.11 -45.73 37.89
C HIS A 420 7.82 -44.53 37.27
N LEU A 421 9.15 -44.64 37.14
CA LEU A 421 9.95 -43.68 36.39
C LEU A 421 9.96 -44.06 34.91
N LEU A 422 9.33 -43.25 34.05
CA LEU A 422 9.34 -43.50 32.61
C LEU A 422 10.74 -43.16 32.04
N ARG A 423 11.33 -44.04 31.24
CA ARG A 423 12.61 -43.78 30.55
C ARG A 423 12.40 -42.79 29.40
N LEU A 424 13.08 -41.64 29.44
CA LEU A 424 13.00 -40.60 28.39
C LEU A 424 13.81 -40.97 27.16
N ARG A 425 13.21 -40.74 25.98
CA ARG A 425 13.94 -40.64 24.72
C ARG A 425 14.51 -39.23 24.63
N THR A 426 15.78 -39.10 24.22
CA THR A 426 16.45 -37.82 24.03
C THR A 426 15.70 -36.93 23.04
N ALA A 427 16.01 -35.62 23.07
CA ALA A 427 15.45 -34.66 22.12
C ALA A 427 15.63 -35.15 20.67
N ASN A 428 14.68 -34.81 19.80
CA ASN A 428 14.75 -35.19 18.41
C ASN A 428 15.89 -34.42 17.73
N MET A 429 17.03 -35.09 17.56
CA MET A 429 18.24 -34.50 16.96
C MET A 429 17.96 -33.85 15.60
N LYS A 430 16.98 -34.34 14.83
CA LYS A 430 16.61 -33.72 13.55
C LYS A 430 16.09 -32.29 13.71
N ILE A 431 15.27 -32.02 14.73
CA ILE A 431 14.72 -30.68 15.00
C ILE A 431 15.85 -29.72 15.42
N LEU A 432 16.77 -30.19 16.26
CA LEU A 432 17.93 -29.40 16.69
C LEU A 432 18.88 -29.09 15.53
N ILE A 433 19.12 -30.05 14.63
CA ILE A 433 19.94 -29.85 13.43
C ILE A 433 19.30 -28.80 12.51
N VAL A 434 18.00 -28.95 12.18
CA VAL A 434 17.30 -27.98 11.33
C VAL A 434 17.30 -26.58 11.97
N PHE A 435 17.06 -26.49 13.28
CA PHE A 435 17.14 -25.23 14.00
C PHE A 435 18.54 -24.62 13.93
N GLY A 436 19.60 -25.40 14.18
CA GLY A 436 20.99 -24.95 14.10
C GLY A 436 21.38 -24.45 12.71
N VAL A 437 20.94 -25.14 11.65
CA VAL A 437 21.17 -24.73 10.25
C VAL A 437 20.44 -23.41 9.93
N LEU A 438 19.18 -23.25 10.36
CA LEU A 438 18.44 -21.99 10.19
C LEU A 438 19.11 -20.83 10.94
N GLN A 439 19.57 -21.07 12.16
CA GLN A 439 20.26 -20.07 12.98
C GLN A 439 21.58 -19.63 12.36
N ALA A 440 22.43 -20.58 11.96
CA ALA A 440 23.72 -20.32 11.34
C ALA A 440 23.58 -19.53 10.02
N SER A 441 22.57 -19.86 9.22
CA SER A 441 22.33 -19.19 7.93
C SER A 441 21.75 -17.78 8.08
N ILE A 442 20.83 -17.55 9.03
CA ILE A 442 20.38 -16.19 9.39
C ILE A 442 21.60 -15.36 9.85
N MET A 443 22.39 -15.90 10.78
CA MET A 443 23.56 -15.19 11.33
C MET A 443 24.61 -14.90 10.26
N GLY A 444 24.87 -15.85 9.36
CA GLY A 444 25.78 -15.65 8.22
C GLY A 444 25.30 -14.56 7.26
N THR A 445 23.99 -14.48 7.01
CA THR A 445 23.40 -13.43 6.17
C THR A 445 23.61 -12.03 6.77
N ILE A 446 23.47 -11.90 8.08
CA ILE A 446 23.63 -10.63 8.80
C ILE A 446 25.12 -10.26 8.91
N LEU A 447 25.98 -11.22 9.27
CA LEU A 447 27.43 -11.02 9.38
C LEU A 447 28.07 -10.57 8.06
N ALA A 448 27.57 -11.06 6.93
CA ALA A 448 28.05 -10.64 5.61
C ALA A 448 27.78 -9.15 5.31
N LYS A 449 26.81 -8.52 5.98
CA LYS A 449 26.44 -7.10 5.80
C LYS A 449 26.97 -6.19 6.91
N LEU A 450 27.22 -6.73 8.11
CA LEU A 450 27.81 -6.03 9.24
C LEU A 450 29.16 -5.36 8.93
N THR A 451 29.94 -5.90 7.98
CA THR A 451 31.26 -5.38 7.61
C THR A 451 31.24 -4.00 6.94
N VAL A 452 30.07 -3.55 6.47
CA VAL A 452 29.88 -2.25 5.78
C VAL A 452 28.85 -1.36 6.51
N ALA A 453 28.40 -1.77 7.70
CA ALA A 453 27.29 -1.13 8.40
C ALA A 453 27.70 0.14 9.18
N SER A 454 26.82 1.14 9.17
CA SER A 454 26.92 2.34 10.01
C SER A 454 26.55 2.06 11.47
N SER A 455 26.92 2.96 12.39
CA SER A 455 26.67 2.80 13.84
C SER A 455 25.19 2.64 14.22
N LYS A 456 24.27 3.29 13.50
CA LYS A 456 22.81 3.12 13.69
C LYS A 456 22.33 1.75 13.23
N GLN A 457 22.87 1.23 12.13
CA GLN A 457 22.52 -0.09 11.60
C GLN A 457 23.00 -1.20 12.55
N LEU A 458 24.17 -1.02 13.15
CA LEU A 458 24.73 -1.98 14.12
C LEU A 458 23.80 -2.20 15.32
N VAL A 459 23.19 -1.15 15.87
CA VAL A 459 22.21 -1.28 16.98
C VAL A 459 21.00 -2.12 16.57
N THR A 460 20.47 -1.91 15.36
CA THR A 460 19.31 -2.66 14.86
C THR A 460 19.63 -4.12 14.59
N GLU A 461 20.81 -4.41 14.04
CA GLU A 461 21.28 -5.78 13.80
C GLU A 461 21.55 -6.52 15.11
N MET A 462 22.16 -5.86 16.11
CA MET A 462 22.33 -6.42 17.45
C MET A 462 20.98 -6.70 18.14
N GLY A 463 19.98 -5.83 17.97
CA GLY A 463 18.63 -6.06 18.47
C GLY A 463 17.98 -7.29 17.83
N PHE A 464 18.14 -7.48 16.52
CA PHE A 464 17.67 -8.67 15.83
C PHE A 464 18.39 -9.94 16.30
N LEU A 465 19.71 -9.90 16.44
CA LEU A 465 20.53 -11.01 16.95
C LEU A 465 20.18 -11.36 18.41
N ALA A 466 19.85 -10.38 19.26
CA ALA A 466 19.36 -10.64 20.61
C ALA A 466 18.04 -11.43 20.58
N GLY A 467 17.11 -11.08 19.69
CA GLY A 467 15.88 -11.84 19.50
C GLY A 467 16.13 -13.27 19.02
N LEU A 468 17.13 -13.44 18.15
CA LEU A 468 17.57 -14.75 17.67
C LEU A 468 18.19 -15.59 18.82
N ALA A 469 19.04 -14.99 19.64
CA ALA A 469 19.64 -15.60 20.82
C ALA A 469 18.59 -16.00 21.87
N LEU A 470 17.53 -15.22 22.05
CA LEU A 470 16.40 -15.58 22.92
C LEU A 470 15.65 -16.82 22.41
N HIS A 471 15.47 -16.97 21.09
CA HIS A 471 14.92 -18.20 20.51
C HIS A 471 15.87 -19.39 20.70
N ALA A 472 17.18 -19.20 20.54
CA ALA A 472 18.19 -20.24 20.78
C ALA A 472 18.22 -20.67 22.26
N LYS A 473 18.18 -19.72 23.19
CA LYS A 473 18.06 -19.99 24.62
C LYS A 473 16.78 -20.74 24.95
N ALA A 474 15.64 -20.32 24.42
CA ALA A 474 14.37 -21.02 24.65
C ALA A 474 14.40 -22.46 24.11
N MET A 475 15.03 -22.68 22.94
CA MET A 475 15.23 -24.03 22.37
C MET A 475 16.16 -24.88 23.26
N TYR A 476 17.26 -24.30 23.72
CA TYR A 476 18.22 -24.94 24.62
C TYR A 476 17.57 -25.30 25.95
N ASP A 477 16.92 -24.36 26.63
CA ASP A 477 16.25 -24.56 27.91
C ASP A 477 15.21 -25.68 27.78
N THR A 478 14.39 -25.65 26.72
CA THR A 478 13.39 -26.69 26.44
C THR A 478 14.02 -28.08 26.24
N SER A 479 15.20 -28.14 25.61
CA SER A 479 15.90 -29.39 25.32
C SER A 479 16.66 -29.91 26.55
N ALA A 480 17.31 -29.02 27.30
CA ALA A 480 18.03 -29.31 28.53
C ALA A 480 17.08 -29.78 29.63
N VAL A 481 15.88 -29.21 29.72
CA VAL A 481 14.84 -29.66 30.67
C VAL A 481 14.45 -31.13 30.45
N ARG A 482 14.49 -31.63 29.22
CA ARG A 482 14.30 -33.08 28.95
C ARG A 482 15.43 -33.94 29.53
N GLN A 483 16.63 -33.38 29.70
CA GLN A 483 17.78 -34.04 30.30
C GLN A 483 17.80 -33.92 31.82
N LYS A 484 17.13 -32.90 32.40
CA LYS A 484 16.99 -32.71 33.85
C LYS A 484 16.14 -33.79 34.55
N TRP A 485 15.76 -34.86 33.86
CA TRP A 485 15.06 -35.99 34.46
C TRP A 485 16.00 -37.14 34.82
N ARG A 486 16.25 -37.29 36.13
CA ARG A 486 16.63 -38.56 36.80
C ARG A 486 16.17 -38.68 38.27
N GLU A 487 15.62 -37.63 38.89
CA GLU A 487 15.24 -37.70 40.31
C GLU A 487 13.81 -37.17 40.52
N PRO A 488 12.86 -38.01 40.97
CA PRO A 488 11.52 -37.54 41.34
C PRO A 488 11.64 -36.57 42.52
N GLN A 489 11.10 -35.36 42.37
CA GLN A 489 11.10 -34.39 43.46
C GLN A 489 9.88 -34.63 44.35
N LEU A 490 10.08 -34.59 45.67
CA LEU A 490 8.96 -34.49 46.58
C LEU A 490 8.23 -33.16 46.30
N ALA A 491 6.90 -33.21 46.24
CA ALA A 491 6.09 -32.01 45.98
C ALA A 491 6.29 -30.91 47.04
N SER A 492 6.84 -31.25 48.22
CA SER A 492 7.44 -30.31 49.17
C SER A 492 8.78 -30.86 49.68
N LYS A 493 9.76 -29.98 49.88
CA LYS A 493 11.07 -30.33 50.46
C LYS A 493 11.01 -30.59 51.97
N GLU A 494 9.86 -30.33 52.60
CA GLU A 494 9.70 -30.23 54.07
C GLU A 494 8.98 -31.45 54.69
N ILE A 495 8.76 -32.53 53.93
CA ILE A 495 7.94 -33.66 54.39
C ILE A 495 8.68 -34.49 55.45
N TYR A 496 8.13 -34.54 56.67
CA TYR A 496 8.58 -35.40 57.76
C TYR A 496 8.18 -36.87 57.49
N THR A 497 9.19 -37.75 57.40
CA THR A 497 9.08 -39.22 57.29
C THR A 497 8.15 -39.76 56.17
N ALA A 498 8.47 -39.45 54.92
CA ALA A 498 7.97 -40.22 53.79
C ALA A 498 8.80 -41.51 53.64
N ALA A 499 8.16 -42.69 53.63
CA ALA A 499 8.83 -43.93 53.23
C ALA A 499 9.27 -43.80 51.76
N LEU A 500 10.59 -43.66 51.51
CA LEU A 500 11.13 -43.70 50.15
C LEU A 500 11.10 -45.13 49.63
N GLU A 501 10.00 -45.48 48.95
CA GLU A 501 9.92 -46.69 48.14
C GLU A 501 10.84 -46.55 46.91
N THR A 502 11.59 -47.60 46.59
CA THR A 502 12.38 -47.66 45.35
C THR A 502 11.42 -47.71 44.16
N MET A 503 11.38 -46.65 43.35
CA MET A 503 10.48 -46.56 42.19
C MET A 503 11.03 -47.35 41.00
N PRO A 504 10.31 -48.37 40.49
CA PRO A 504 10.74 -49.13 39.33
C PRO A 504 10.68 -48.29 38.04
N SER A 505 11.58 -48.55 37.10
CA SER A 505 11.59 -47.86 35.80
C SER A 505 10.75 -48.58 34.76
N THR A 506 9.94 -47.87 33.97
CA THR A 506 9.15 -48.43 32.86
C THR A 506 9.39 -47.69 31.54
N SER A 507 9.10 -48.34 30.41
CA SER A 507 9.06 -47.73 29.08
C SER A 507 7.63 -47.54 28.55
N THR A 508 6.62 -48.03 29.28
CA THR A 508 5.22 -48.02 28.84
C THR A 508 4.59 -46.64 29.01
N ARG A 509 4.15 -46.03 27.91
CA ARG A 509 3.43 -44.75 27.93
C ARG A 509 1.96 -44.95 28.32
N PRO A 510 1.32 -43.97 28.99
CA PRO A 510 -0.12 -44.01 29.22
C PRO A 510 -0.86 -43.77 27.90
N ILE A 511 -1.92 -44.56 27.65
CA ILE A 511 -2.74 -44.45 26.42
C ILE A 511 -3.79 -43.33 26.57
N THR A 512 -4.27 -43.11 27.80
CA THR A 512 -5.27 -42.10 28.16
C THR A 512 -4.76 -41.23 29.31
N LEU A 513 -4.95 -39.92 29.21
CA LEU A 513 -4.66 -38.97 30.29
C LEU A 513 -5.92 -38.75 31.14
N SER A 514 -5.74 -38.47 32.43
CA SER A 514 -6.82 -37.99 33.30
C SER A 514 -7.54 -36.77 32.71
N SER A 515 -8.84 -36.63 33.00
CA SER A 515 -9.72 -35.59 32.41
C SER A 515 -9.18 -34.17 32.62
N GLN A 516 -8.66 -33.86 33.82
CA GLN A 516 -8.06 -32.57 34.14
C GLN A 516 -6.79 -32.28 33.34
N ARG A 517 -5.91 -33.27 33.18
CA ARG A 517 -4.69 -33.14 32.36
C ARG A 517 -5.00 -33.07 30.87
N ALA A 518 -5.98 -33.82 30.39
CA ALA A 518 -6.48 -33.73 29.02
C ALA A 518 -7.03 -32.32 28.72
N ARG A 519 -7.76 -31.71 29.66
CA ARG A 519 -8.23 -30.32 29.56
C ARG A 519 -7.07 -29.31 29.54
N ASN A 520 -6.08 -29.47 30.42
CA ASN A 520 -4.89 -28.60 30.45
C ASN A 520 -4.09 -28.72 29.15
N LEU A 521 -3.89 -29.93 28.63
CA LEU A 521 -3.19 -30.17 27.38
C LEU A 521 -3.94 -29.58 26.18
N SER A 522 -5.26 -29.70 26.15
CA SER A 522 -6.11 -29.07 25.14
C SER A 522 -6.01 -27.54 25.17
N SER A 523 -5.98 -26.93 26.36
CA SER A 523 -5.76 -25.49 26.51
C SER A 523 -4.36 -25.06 26.05
N LEU A 524 -3.32 -25.81 26.39
CA LEU A 524 -1.95 -25.58 25.90
C LEU A 524 -1.86 -25.68 24.37
N TRP A 525 -2.46 -26.73 23.79
CA TRP A 525 -2.51 -26.92 22.34
C TRP A 525 -3.17 -25.74 21.64
N ARG A 526 -4.35 -25.30 22.13
CA ARG A 526 -5.08 -24.16 21.57
C ARG A 526 -4.25 -22.87 21.61
N VAL A 527 -3.55 -22.60 22.72
CA VAL A 527 -2.70 -21.41 22.85
C VAL A 527 -1.48 -21.48 21.93
N THR A 528 -0.77 -22.61 21.91
CA THR A 528 0.38 -22.79 21.01
C THR A 528 -0.04 -22.68 19.55
N LEU A 529 -1.18 -23.26 19.18
CA LEU A 529 -1.75 -23.15 17.84
C LEU A 529 -2.11 -21.69 17.50
N ALA A 530 -2.76 -20.97 18.41
CA ALA A 530 -3.09 -19.56 18.22
C ALA A 530 -1.83 -18.70 18.00
N VAL A 531 -0.77 -18.92 18.78
CA VAL A 531 0.51 -18.21 18.67
C VAL A 531 1.19 -18.48 17.32
N VAL A 532 1.21 -19.75 16.89
CA VAL A 532 1.74 -20.12 15.56
C VAL A 532 0.93 -19.48 14.44
N ILE A 533 -0.39 -19.46 14.54
CA ILE A 533 -1.26 -18.83 13.54
C ILE A 533 -1.03 -17.31 13.51
N ILE A 534 -0.94 -16.64 14.66
CA ILE A 534 -0.63 -15.21 14.73
C ILE A 534 0.72 -14.90 14.07
N ALA A 535 1.75 -15.73 14.33
CA ALA A 535 3.07 -15.58 13.71
C ALA A 535 3.00 -15.73 12.16
N LEU A 536 2.27 -16.74 11.67
CA LEU A 536 2.07 -16.94 10.22
C LEU A 536 1.27 -15.79 9.58
N MET A 537 0.21 -15.33 10.23
CA MET A 537 -0.57 -14.17 9.78
C MET A 537 0.27 -12.89 9.75
N LEU A 538 1.15 -12.69 10.74
CA LEU A 538 2.07 -11.56 10.76
C LEU A 538 3.03 -11.60 9.57
N VAL A 539 3.64 -12.76 9.29
CA VAL A 539 4.50 -12.93 8.10
C VAL A 539 3.73 -12.67 6.81
N ALA A 540 2.48 -13.14 6.71
CA ALA A 540 1.66 -12.87 5.54
C ALA A 540 1.39 -11.36 5.36
N ARG A 541 1.06 -10.63 6.44
CA ARG A 541 0.92 -9.17 6.39
C ARG A 541 2.22 -8.48 6.00
N ILE A 542 3.34 -8.89 6.57
CA ILE A 542 4.66 -8.32 6.26
C ILE A 542 5.01 -8.55 4.80
N THR A 543 4.80 -9.76 4.28
CA THR A 543 5.05 -10.08 2.87
C THR A 543 4.23 -9.16 1.96
N LEU A 544 2.94 -8.98 2.26
CA LEU A 544 2.06 -8.08 1.50
C LEU A 544 2.52 -6.61 1.55
N ASP A 545 2.95 -6.12 2.72
CA ASP A 545 3.48 -4.76 2.88
C ASP A 545 4.84 -4.60 2.15
N VAL A 546 5.73 -5.59 2.21
CA VAL A 546 7.04 -5.56 1.53
C VAL A 546 6.88 -5.53 0.00
N LEU A 547 5.91 -6.28 -0.55
CA LEU A 547 5.61 -6.23 -1.98
C LEU A 547 5.13 -4.85 -2.46
N GLN A 548 4.66 -4.01 -1.53
CA GLN A 548 4.24 -2.63 -1.80
C GLN A 548 5.36 -1.59 -1.63
N LEU A 549 6.57 -1.99 -1.19
CA LEU A 549 7.75 -1.10 -1.06
C LEU A 549 8.40 -0.77 -2.41
N ARG A 550 7.57 -0.43 -3.40
CA ARG A 550 8.00 -0.06 -4.73
C ARG A 550 8.44 1.41 -4.75
N GLY A 551 9.32 1.73 -5.69
CA GLY A 551 9.69 3.11 -5.98
C GLY A 551 8.47 3.78 -6.57
N GLU A 552 7.83 4.67 -5.83
CA GLU A 552 6.63 5.38 -6.27
C GLU A 552 6.82 6.89 -6.20
N LEU A 553 6.19 7.59 -7.14
CA LEU A 553 6.05 9.04 -7.11
C LEU A 553 4.73 9.36 -6.40
N VAL A 554 4.77 10.21 -5.38
CA VAL A 554 3.55 10.75 -4.75
C VAL A 554 2.75 11.55 -5.79
N GLY A 555 3.47 12.33 -6.59
CA GLY A 555 2.98 13.09 -7.72
C GLY A 555 4.13 13.78 -8.43
N TYR A 556 3.80 14.43 -9.54
CA TYR A 556 4.72 15.27 -10.28
C TYR A 556 3.97 16.46 -10.89
N SER A 557 4.63 17.60 -10.96
CA SER A 557 4.16 18.80 -11.67
C SER A 557 5.08 19.05 -12.84
N ILE A 558 4.56 19.64 -13.91
CA ILE A 558 5.40 20.13 -15.00
C ILE A 558 5.07 21.60 -15.22
N SER A 559 6.09 22.45 -15.28
CA SER A 559 5.95 23.85 -15.69
C SER A 559 5.82 23.91 -17.22
N ARG A 560 5.16 24.95 -17.73
CA ARG A 560 5.02 25.21 -19.18
C ARG A 560 4.35 24.07 -19.96
N GLY A 561 3.03 23.92 -19.79
CA GLY A 561 2.23 22.96 -20.55
C GLY A 561 1.09 22.40 -19.71
N LYS A 562 0.49 21.30 -20.17
CA LYS A 562 -0.65 20.68 -19.50
C LYS A 562 -0.58 19.16 -19.52
N LEU A 563 -0.64 18.55 -18.34
CA LEU A 563 -0.91 17.12 -18.21
C LEU A 563 -2.37 16.82 -18.51
N VAL A 564 -2.60 15.78 -19.30
CA VAL A 564 -3.93 15.33 -19.74
C VAL A 564 -4.68 14.66 -18.59
N TYR A 565 -3.98 13.86 -17.77
CA TYR A 565 -4.54 13.19 -16.59
C TYR A 565 -3.82 13.60 -15.31
N PRO A 566 -4.46 13.50 -14.13
CA PRO A 566 -3.86 13.84 -12.84
C PRO A 566 -2.57 13.05 -12.56
N ALA A 567 -1.50 13.75 -12.18
CA ALA A 567 -0.25 13.10 -11.78
C ALA A 567 -0.40 12.41 -10.42
N CYS A 568 -0.19 11.09 -10.38
CA CYS A 568 -0.24 10.32 -9.14
C CYS A 568 0.58 9.03 -9.23
N SER A 569 0.76 8.35 -8.10
CA SER A 569 1.45 7.04 -8.00
C SER A 569 0.92 5.95 -8.93
N GLN A 570 -0.33 6.06 -9.41
CA GLN A 570 -0.96 5.07 -10.27
C GLN A 570 -0.99 5.48 -11.75
N ALA A 571 -0.56 6.71 -12.08
CA ALA A 571 -0.48 7.23 -13.44
C ALA A 571 0.86 6.86 -14.08
N PHE A 572 1.05 5.55 -14.35
CA PHE A 572 2.28 5.02 -14.96
C PHE A 572 2.54 5.58 -16.35
N HIS A 573 1.47 5.90 -17.07
CA HIS A 573 1.52 6.62 -18.33
C HIS A 573 0.81 7.95 -18.16
N ASN A 574 1.34 8.99 -18.80
CA ASN A 574 0.62 10.24 -18.91
C ASN A 574 0.95 10.92 -20.24
N THR A 575 0.08 11.81 -20.66
CA THR A 575 0.28 12.63 -21.84
C THR A 575 0.48 14.07 -21.41
N PHE A 576 1.58 14.65 -21.84
CA PHE A 576 1.96 16.03 -21.58
C PHE A 576 1.85 16.82 -22.87
N LEU A 577 0.98 17.82 -22.88
CA LEU A 577 0.84 18.76 -23.97
C LEU A 577 1.82 19.91 -23.74
N LEU A 578 2.75 20.05 -24.67
CA LEU A 578 3.83 21.04 -24.61
C LEU A 578 3.83 21.86 -25.89
N ASP A 579 4.01 23.16 -25.77
CA ASP A 579 4.16 24.05 -26.94
C ASP A 579 5.33 23.58 -27.83
N GLN A 580 5.15 23.68 -29.15
CA GLN A 580 6.19 23.31 -30.11
C GLN A 580 7.42 24.22 -30.04
N ASN A 581 7.32 25.44 -29.52
CA ASN A 581 8.42 26.38 -29.41
C ASN A 581 9.19 26.22 -28.09
N ALA A 582 8.60 25.56 -27.08
CA ALA A 582 9.26 25.33 -25.81
C ALA A 582 10.51 24.46 -25.96
N ASP A 583 11.63 25.01 -25.50
CA ASP A 583 12.96 24.40 -25.49
C ASP A 583 13.35 23.82 -24.13
N SER A 584 12.54 24.09 -23.10
CA SER A 584 12.77 23.61 -21.74
C SER A 584 11.51 23.71 -20.88
N PHE A 585 11.43 22.82 -19.89
CA PHE A 585 10.40 22.84 -18.85
C PHE A 585 11.01 22.42 -17.50
N THR A 586 10.31 22.75 -16.42
CA THR A 586 10.67 22.34 -15.07
C THR A 586 9.78 21.18 -14.64
N LEU A 587 10.37 20.10 -14.16
CA LEU A 587 9.70 18.94 -13.60
C LEU A 587 9.82 19.01 -12.07
N GLU A 588 8.70 19.17 -11.37
CA GLU A 588 8.66 19.04 -9.92
C GLU A 588 8.33 17.59 -9.57
N LEU A 589 9.20 16.93 -8.80
CA LEU A 589 9.04 15.54 -8.39
C LEU A 589 8.80 15.44 -6.89
N GLN A 590 7.80 14.64 -6.51
CA GLN A 590 7.54 14.31 -5.11
C GLN A 590 7.73 12.81 -4.90
N LEU A 591 8.79 12.47 -4.19
CA LEU A 591 9.17 11.07 -3.92
C LEU A 591 8.32 10.49 -2.79
N GLY A 592 8.02 9.19 -2.90
CA GLY A 592 7.44 8.39 -1.82
C GLY A 592 8.45 8.07 -0.72
N ASP A 593 7.94 7.65 0.45
CA ASP A 593 8.76 7.35 1.65
C ASP A 593 9.81 6.23 1.43
N PHE A 594 9.59 5.39 0.42
CA PHE A 594 10.42 4.21 0.08
C PHE A 594 11.09 4.33 -1.31
N THR A 595 11.11 5.55 -1.86
CA THR A 595 11.75 5.83 -3.15
C THR A 595 13.11 6.47 -2.87
N GLN A 596 14.19 5.78 -3.24
CA GLN A 596 15.57 6.23 -2.99
C GLN A 596 15.99 7.37 -3.92
N GLY A 597 15.39 7.42 -5.10
CA GLY A 597 15.63 8.46 -6.09
C GLY A 597 14.92 8.15 -7.41
N VAL A 598 15.07 9.03 -8.37
CA VAL A 598 14.49 8.91 -9.70
C VAL A 598 15.57 9.13 -10.73
N ARG A 599 15.70 8.17 -11.64
CA ARG A 599 16.53 8.30 -12.83
C ARG A 599 15.66 8.83 -13.96
N ILE A 600 16.01 10.00 -14.48
CA ILE A 600 15.28 10.73 -15.52
C ILE A 600 16.00 10.53 -16.85
N GLU A 601 15.27 10.07 -17.86
CA GLU A 601 15.77 9.86 -19.22
C GLU A 601 14.83 10.53 -20.22
N LEU A 602 15.38 11.41 -21.06
CA LEU A 602 14.64 12.10 -22.11
C LEU A 602 15.01 11.47 -23.46
N VAL A 603 14.01 11.00 -24.19
CA VAL A 603 14.16 10.38 -25.51
C VAL A 603 13.50 11.28 -26.55
N HIS A 604 14.26 11.62 -27.60
CA HIS A 604 13.79 12.49 -28.68
C HIS A 604 14.55 12.17 -29.99
N PRO A 605 13.91 12.27 -31.17
CA PRO A 605 14.56 11.97 -32.45
C PRO A 605 15.82 12.80 -32.74
N LEU A 606 15.83 14.08 -32.34
CA LEU A 606 17.01 14.94 -32.52
C LEU A 606 18.16 14.66 -31.54
N LEU A 607 17.91 13.88 -30.49
CA LEU A 607 18.94 13.53 -29.49
C LEU A 607 19.57 12.15 -29.76
N ALA A 608 18.99 11.33 -30.65
CA ALA A 608 19.36 9.92 -30.84
C ALA A 608 20.81 9.69 -31.33
N ASN A 609 21.41 10.67 -32.04
CA ASN A 609 22.74 10.53 -32.66
C ASN A 609 23.87 11.24 -31.90
N GLN A 610 23.61 11.83 -30.73
CA GLN A 610 24.69 12.37 -29.93
C GLN A 610 25.36 11.23 -29.16
N GLU A 611 26.64 10.95 -29.41
CA GLU A 611 27.42 9.92 -28.67
C GLU A 611 27.48 10.19 -27.16
N ASN A 612 27.12 11.41 -26.73
CA ASN A 612 26.96 11.86 -25.35
C ASN A 612 25.48 12.12 -24.97
N ALA A 613 24.50 11.55 -25.69
CA ALA A 613 23.07 11.80 -25.50
C ALA A 613 22.60 11.40 -24.10
N SER A 614 22.61 12.40 -23.21
CA SER A 614 22.04 12.43 -21.87
C SER A 614 22.39 11.22 -21.02
N GLU A 615 23.52 11.29 -20.32
CA GLU A 615 23.63 10.51 -19.09
C GLU A 615 22.36 10.77 -18.27
N PRO A 616 21.72 9.70 -17.79
CA PRO A 616 20.44 9.80 -17.12
C PRO A 616 20.60 10.62 -15.84
N LEU A 617 19.81 11.69 -15.70
CA LEU A 617 19.88 12.54 -14.51
C LEU A 617 19.33 11.77 -13.30
N PHE A 618 20.13 11.64 -12.25
CA PHE A 618 19.69 10.98 -11.02
C PHE A 618 19.36 12.01 -9.94
N VAL A 619 18.11 12.01 -9.49
CA VAL A 619 17.59 12.90 -8.45
C VAL A 619 17.31 12.08 -7.21
N ASN A 620 17.94 12.42 -6.09
CA ASN A 620 17.86 11.67 -4.84
C ASN A 620 16.81 12.22 -3.84
N ALA A 621 16.22 13.38 -4.13
CA ALA A 621 15.26 14.05 -3.25
C ALA A 621 14.07 14.60 -4.04
N SER A 622 13.01 14.97 -3.32
CA SER A 622 11.92 15.74 -3.95
C SER A 622 12.43 17.15 -4.28
N GLY A 623 12.08 17.67 -5.44
CA GLY A 623 12.61 18.94 -5.92
C GLY A 623 12.18 19.27 -7.33
N GLU A 624 12.68 20.40 -7.83
CA GLU A 624 12.45 20.89 -9.18
C GLU A 624 13.69 20.65 -10.04
N GLU A 625 13.49 20.08 -11.23
CA GLU A 625 14.54 19.84 -12.20
C GLU A 625 14.21 20.48 -13.54
N LYS A 626 15.11 21.32 -14.06
CA LYS A 626 14.94 21.92 -15.38
C LYS A 626 15.46 20.95 -16.44
N LEU A 627 14.58 20.53 -17.35
CA LEU A 627 14.90 19.65 -18.47
C LEU A 627 14.86 20.46 -19.76
N SER A 628 15.95 20.42 -20.51
CA SER A 628 16.03 20.99 -21.85
C SER A 628 15.58 19.96 -22.88
N LEU A 629 14.78 20.37 -23.85
CA LEU A 629 14.43 19.56 -25.01
C LEU A 629 14.51 20.39 -26.29
N PRO A 630 14.83 19.80 -27.44
CA PRO A 630 14.83 20.54 -28.70
C PRO A 630 13.45 21.13 -28.99
N SER A 631 13.36 22.40 -29.38
CA SER A 631 12.11 22.96 -29.89
C SER A 631 11.75 22.31 -31.23
N GLY A 632 10.46 22.22 -31.52
CA GLY A 632 9.95 21.63 -32.75
C GLY A 632 8.65 20.85 -32.57
N PRO A 633 8.11 20.34 -33.68
CA PRO A 633 6.83 19.63 -33.72
C PRO A 633 6.95 18.12 -33.39
N LEU A 634 8.18 17.63 -33.17
CA LEU A 634 8.42 16.20 -32.97
C LEU A 634 8.04 15.74 -31.56
N TYR A 635 7.56 14.50 -31.51
CA TYR A 635 7.25 13.78 -30.27
C TYR A 635 8.51 13.62 -29.41
N SER A 636 8.33 13.71 -28.09
CA SER A 636 9.36 13.35 -27.11
C SER A 636 8.79 12.38 -26.08
N GLN A 637 9.66 11.59 -25.45
CA GLN A 637 9.29 10.72 -24.33
C GLN A 637 10.17 11.03 -23.12
N LEU A 638 9.55 11.23 -21.97
CA LEU A 638 10.23 11.36 -20.69
C LEU A 638 9.99 10.07 -19.89
N ARG A 639 11.08 9.40 -19.51
CA ARG A 639 11.05 8.19 -18.67
C ARG A 639 11.54 8.54 -17.27
N LEU A 640 10.71 8.30 -16.27
CA LEU A 640 11.05 8.48 -14.87
C LEU A 640 11.14 7.10 -14.22
N HIS A 641 12.35 6.65 -13.95
CA HIS A 641 12.60 5.39 -13.27
C HIS A 641 12.72 5.65 -11.77
N ALA A 642 11.62 5.50 -11.04
CA ALA A 642 11.59 5.59 -9.58
C ALA A 642 12.23 4.34 -8.98
N ILE A 643 13.36 4.52 -8.29
CA ILE A 643 14.12 3.44 -7.67
C ILE A 643 13.54 3.17 -6.28
N GLY A 644 12.99 1.98 -6.11
CA GLY A 644 12.38 1.54 -4.85
C GLY A 644 13.30 0.68 -4.01
N ASP A 645 12.92 0.52 -2.74
CA ASP A 645 13.58 -0.43 -1.84
C ASP A 645 13.35 -1.90 -2.29
N TYR A 646 12.18 -2.22 -2.86
CA TYR A 646 11.88 -3.56 -3.40
C TYR A 646 11.97 -3.65 -4.93
N ALA A 647 11.17 -2.84 -5.63
CA ALA A 647 11.07 -2.88 -7.07
C ALA A 647 10.97 -1.46 -7.64
N ASN A 648 11.56 -1.28 -8.82
CA ASN A 648 11.54 0.00 -9.51
C ASN A 648 10.24 0.15 -10.29
N THR A 649 9.73 1.37 -10.35
CA THR A 649 8.58 1.71 -11.19
C THR A 649 9.03 2.65 -12.28
N THR A 650 8.60 2.39 -13.52
CA THR A 650 8.87 3.28 -14.64
C THR A 650 7.59 4.05 -14.96
N TYR A 651 7.67 5.37 -14.91
CA TYR A 651 6.63 6.27 -15.39
C TYR A 651 7.02 6.80 -16.76
N LEU A 652 6.11 6.73 -17.72
CA LEU A 652 6.30 7.16 -19.09
C LEU A 652 5.39 8.35 -19.39
N ILE A 653 6.00 9.51 -19.61
CA ILE A 653 5.29 10.73 -19.98
C ILE A 653 5.51 10.96 -21.48
N HIS A 654 4.41 10.85 -22.22
CA HIS A 654 4.34 11.07 -23.65
C HIS A 654 4.19 12.56 -23.93
N ILE A 655 5.21 13.20 -24.50
CA ILE A 655 5.20 14.64 -24.77
C ILE A 655 4.68 14.85 -26.19
N LEU A 656 3.44 15.34 -26.30
CA LEU A 656 2.83 15.71 -27.57
C LEU A 656 2.98 17.21 -27.79
N ARG A 657 3.39 17.58 -29.00
CA ARG A 657 3.58 18.98 -29.37
C ARG A 657 2.28 19.63 -29.77
N VAL A 658 2.03 20.80 -29.18
CA VAL A 658 0.94 21.69 -29.53
C VAL A 658 1.51 22.75 -30.47
N GLY A 659 1.03 22.76 -31.70
CA GLY A 659 1.31 23.79 -32.68
C GLY A 659 0.12 24.74 -32.81
N GLU A 660 0.31 25.79 -33.60
CA GLU A 660 -0.74 26.73 -33.96
C GLU A 660 -0.79 26.93 -35.48
N ALA A 661 -1.98 26.79 -36.06
CA ALA A 661 -2.27 27.27 -37.40
C ALA A 661 -2.71 28.72 -37.28
N ILE A 662 -1.90 29.61 -37.84
CA ILE A 662 -2.13 31.05 -37.76
C ILE A 662 -2.51 31.52 -39.15
N SER A 663 -3.67 32.15 -39.27
CA SER A 663 -4.12 32.81 -40.49
C SER A 663 -4.39 34.29 -40.24
N ILE A 664 -4.04 35.10 -41.23
CA ILE A 664 -4.28 36.53 -41.26
C ILE A 664 -5.34 36.75 -42.32
N ASN A 665 -6.48 37.29 -41.92
CA ASN A 665 -7.63 37.57 -42.77
C ASN A 665 -7.84 39.08 -42.84
N LEU A 666 -7.88 39.60 -44.07
CA LEU A 666 -8.24 40.98 -44.37
C LEU A 666 -9.59 40.99 -45.08
N SER A 667 -10.55 41.70 -44.50
CA SER A 667 -11.86 41.92 -45.11
C SER A 667 -12.18 43.41 -45.19
N ALA A 668 -12.55 43.91 -46.37
CA ALA A 668 -12.90 45.31 -46.57
C ALA A 668 -13.84 45.48 -47.77
N THR A 669 -14.57 46.59 -47.83
CA THR A 669 -15.40 46.94 -49.00
C THR A 669 -14.59 47.72 -50.02
N PHE A 670 -14.97 47.69 -51.29
CA PHE A 670 -14.35 48.54 -52.31
C PHE A 670 -14.70 50.02 -52.10
N ASN A 671 -13.84 50.91 -52.57
CA ASN A 671 -14.13 52.35 -52.53
C ASN A 671 -15.27 52.70 -53.50
N GLU A 672 -16.48 52.86 -52.95
CA GLU A 672 -17.71 53.15 -53.72
C GLU A 672 -17.62 54.45 -54.55
N ALA A 673 -16.79 55.42 -54.13
CA ALA A 673 -16.60 56.66 -54.88
C ALA A 673 -15.76 56.47 -56.15
N ARG A 674 -14.94 55.42 -56.19
CA ARG A 674 -14.02 55.14 -57.31
C ARG A 674 -14.51 53.97 -58.19
N TYR A 675 -15.19 52.99 -57.59
CA TYR A 675 -15.74 51.80 -58.25
C TYR A 675 -17.21 51.59 -57.83
N PRO A 676 -18.14 52.43 -58.31
CA PRO A 676 -19.56 52.30 -57.95
C PRO A 676 -20.16 50.95 -58.38
N GLU A 677 -19.60 50.29 -59.40
CA GLU A 677 -19.99 48.96 -59.85
C GLU A 677 -19.67 47.83 -58.85
N LEU A 678 -18.80 48.08 -57.88
CA LEU A 678 -18.44 47.13 -56.81
C LEU A 678 -19.10 47.46 -55.46
N ALA A 679 -20.08 48.37 -55.45
CA ALA A 679 -20.81 48.72 -54.25
C ALA A 679 -21.46 47.48 -53.60
N GLY A 680 -21.23 47.29 -52.30
CA GLY A 680 -21.69 46.12 -51.55
C GLY A 680 -20.86 44.83 -51.74
N VAL A 681 -19.86 44.82 -52.62
CA VAL A 681 -18.91 43.70 -52.75
C VAL A 681 -17.86 43.81 -51.65
N VAL A 682 -17.60 42.70 -50.95
CA VAL A 682 -16.57 42.61 -49.91
C VAL A 682 -15.37 41.87 -50.48
N PHE A 683 -14.22 42.53 -50.45
CA PHE A 683 -12.94 41.86 -50.64
C PHE A 683 -12.61 41.07 -49.37
N GLN A 684 -12.24 39.81 -49.53
CA GLN A 684 -11.78 38.96 -48.44
C GLN A 684 -10.62 38.10 -48.93
N GLU A 685 -9.49 38.19 -48.24
CA GLU A 685 -8.33 37.31 -48.47
C GLU A 685 -7.79 36.79 -47.14
N GLU A 686 -7.59 35.47 -47.08
CA GLU A 686 -7.00 34.79 -45.93
C GLU A 686 -5.65 34.20 -46.32
N ARG A 687 -4.60 34.56 -45.58
CA ARG A 687 -3.24 34.08 -45.76
C ARG A 687 -2.80 33.29 -44.54
N ARG A 688 -2.27 32.09 -44.75
CA ARG A 688 -1.54 31.37 -43.71
C ARG A 688 -0.25 32.11 -43.37
N LEU A 689 0.14 32.09 -42.11
CA LEU A 689 1.31 32.82 -41.60
C LEU A 689 2.60 32.49 -42.36
N GLN A 690 2.86 31.21 -42.62
CA GLN A 690 4.07 30.76 -43.34
C GLN A 690 4.15 31.33 -44.76
N TYR A 691 3.01 31.51 -45.44
CA TYR A 691 2.97 32.12 -46.76
C TYR A 691 3.27 33.62 -46.67
N GLN A 692 2.68 34.32 -45.70
CA GLN A 692 2.92 35.76 -45.47
C GLN A 692 4.39 36.04 -45.10
N LEU A 693 5.03 35.16 -44.31
CA LEU A 693 6.47 35.29 -43.99
C LEU A 693 7.37 35.18 -45.23
N LYS A 694 7.00 34.36 -46.22
CA LYS A 694 7.72 34.22 -47.50
C LYS A 694 7.34 35.33 -48.50
N HIS A 695 6.12 35.87 -48.44
CA HIS A 695 5.57 36.86 -49.36
C HIS A 695 5.07 38.10 -48.63
N ARG A 696 5.99 39.04 -48.37
CA ARG A 696 5.73 40.23 -47.56
C ARG A 696 4.71 41.20 -48.17
N LEU A 697 4.65 41.25 -49.50
CA LEU A 697 3.74 42.14 -50.24
C LEU A 697 2.33 41.55 -50.27
N TRP A 698 1.37 42.31 -49.78
CA TRP A 698 -0.05 42.00 -49.93
C TRP A 698 -0.60 42.81 -51.09
N TYR A 699 -0.85 42.15 -52.24
CA TYR A 699 -1.49 42.79 -53.38
C TYR A 699 -2.99 42.92 -53.11
N VAL A 700 -3.37 44.01 -52.46
CA VAL A 700 -4.77 44.29 -52.14
C VAL A 700 -5.34 45.22 -53.22
N PRO A 701 -6.53 44.93 -53.78
CA PRO A 701 -7.19 45.87 -54.69
C PRO A 701 -7.56 47.16 -53.95
N ASP A 702 -8.00 48.20 -54.65
CA ASP A 702 -8.28 49.52 -54.06
C ASP A 702 -9.54 49.51 -53.17
N ILE A 703 -9.36 48.98 -51.96
CA ILE A 703 -10.35 48.81 -50.90
C ILE A 703 -10.43 50.06 -50.02
N ASP A 704 -11.59 50.28 -49.42
CA ASP A 704 -11.80 51.29 -48.40
C ASP A 704 -11.31 50.78 -47.04
N LEU A 705 -10.24 51.39 -46.53
CA LEU A 705 -9.62 51.09 -45.22
C LEU A 705 -10.25 51.89 -44.06
N SER A 706 -11.43 52.48 -44.27
CA SER A 706 -12.26 53.12 -43.24
C SER A 706 -12.79 52.12 -42.20
N ASP A 707 -13.64 52.56 -41.25
CA ASP A 707 -14.15 51.78 -40.11
C ASP A 707 -14.79 50.42 -40.45
N LYS A 708 -15.15 50.18 -41.72
CA LYS A 708 -15.73 48.90 -42.19
C LYS A 708 -14.69 47.82 -42.48
N ALA A 709 -13.42 48.16 -42.60
CA ALA A 709 -12.37 47.19 -42.83
C ALA A 709 -12.01 46.45 -41.53
N ALA A 710 -11.70 45.16 -41.62
CA ALA A 710 -11.27 44.36 -40.48
C ALA A 710 -10.03 43.55 -40.83
N LEU A 711 -9.04 43.62 -39.94
CA LEU A 711 -7.88 42.74 -39.93
C LEU A 711 -8.02 41.79 -38.75
N LEU A 712 -8.08 40.50 -39.07
CA LEU A 712 -8.26 39.42 -38.12
C LEU A 712 -7.05 38.50 -38.14
N VAL A 713 -6.55 38.15 -36.97
CA VAL A 713 -5.58 37.08 -36.81
C VAL A 713 -6.28 35.93 -36.10
N THR A 714 -6.37 34.78 -36.76
CA THR A 714 -6.96 33.56 -36.19
C THR A 714 -5.85 32.60 -35.83
N MET A 715 -5.77 32.22 -34.56
CA MET A 715 -4.85 31.19 -34.06
C MET A 715 -5.64 29.95 -33.71
N THR A 716 -5.46 28.85 -34.45
CA THR A 716 -6.11 27.56 -34.19
C THR A 716 -5.10 26.59 -33.58
N SER A 717 -5.37 26.13 -32.36
CA SER A 717 -4.52 25.13 -31.71
C SER A 717 -4.62 23.78 -32.39
N MET A 718 -3.48 23.13 -32.60
CA MET A 718 -3.38 21.80 -33.21
C MET A 718 -2.46 20.92 -32.37
N VAL A 719 -2.82 19.66 -32.18
CA VAL A 719 -1.91 18.67 -31.57
C VAL A 719 -1.34 17.83 -32.70
N LEU A 720 -0.01 17.81 -32.83
CA LEU A 720 0.69 17.15 -33.93
C LEU A 720 0.86 15.65 -33.64
N ALA A 721 -0.26 14.97 -33.37
CA ALA A 721 -0.32 13.54 -33.08
C ALA A 721 -1.67 12.94 -33.52
N PRO A 722 -1.67 11.81 -34.25
CA PRO A 722 -0.51 11.10 -34.78
C PRO A 722 0.10 11.83 -36.01
N MET A 723 1.37 11.54 -36.32
CA MET A 723 1.99 11.96 -37.59
C MET A 723 2.12 10.74 -38.50
N ILE A 724 1.49 10.76 -39.67
CA ILE A 724 1.49 9.62 -40.60
C ILE A 724 2.47 9.90 -41.75
N SER A 725 3.31 8.92 -42.10
CA SER A 725 4.22 9.08 -43.24
C SER A 725 3.45 9.02 -44.56
N ALA A 726 3.62 10.02 -45.42
CA ALA A 726 3.01 10.08 -46.75
C ALA A 726 3.48 8.96 -47.69
N SER A 727 4.57 8.25 -47.35
CA SER A 727 5.10 7.12 -48.10
C SER A 727 4.41 5.78 -47.78
N GLN A 728 3.48 5.73 -46.83
CA GLN A 728 2.72 4.51 -46.54
C GLN A 728 1.62 4.33 -47.59
N GLU A 729 1.92 3.56 -48.63
CA GLU A 729 0.97 3.18 -49.68
C GLU A 729 -0.30 2.57 -49.06
N GLY A 730 -1.47 3.14 -49.39
CA GLY A 730 -2.78 2.57 -49.06
C GLY A 730 -3.60 3.26 -47.97
N VAL A 731 -3.05 4.24 -47.24
CA VAL A 731 -3.81 4.99 -46.21
C VAL A 731 -4.17 6.38 -46.73
N VAL A 732 -5.43 6.58 -47.13
CA VAL A 732 -5.98 7.94 -47.34
C VAL A 732 -6.14 8.55 -45.94
N ALA A 733 -5.11 9.23 -45.45
CA ALA A 733 -5.18 9.92 -44.17
C ALA A 733 -6.28 10.98 -44.23
N ALA A 734 -7.14 11.02 -43.21
CA ALA A 734 -8.13 12.08 -43.08
C ALA A 734 -7.41 13.43 -43.14
N ALA A 735 -8.01 14.43 -43.82
CA ALA A 735 -7.39 15.74 -44.02
C ALA A 735 -6.99 16.47 -42.72
N ALA A 736 -7.52 16.04 -41.58
CA ALA A 736 -7.21 16.57 -40.25
C ALA A 736 -5.95 15.96 -39.61
N ILE A 737 -5.44 14.83 -40.11
CA ILE A 737 -4.28 14.16 -39.54
C ILE A 737 -2.99 14.75 -40.14
N PRO A 738 -2.01 15.20 -39.32
CA PRO A 738 -0.71 15.66 -39.79
C PRO A 738 0.02 14.60 -40.61
N SER A 739 0.53 15.00 -41.78
CA SER A 739 1.30 14.17 -42.68
C SER A 739 2.78 14.53 -42.65
N LEU A 740 3.64 13.52 -42.68
CA LEU A 740 5.09 13.64 -42.76
C LEU A 740 5.56 13.22 -44.16
N GLY A 741 6.14 14.15 -44.92
CA GLY A 741 6.68 13.88 -46.26
C GLY A 741 8.12 14.38 -46.42
N GLN A 742 8.78 13.99 -47.51
CA GLN A 742 10.10 14.55 -47.87
C GLN A 742 10.01 15.99 -48.40
N LYS A 743 8.86 16.34 -49.00
CA LYS A 743 8.53 17.68 -49.48
C LYS A 743 7.14 18.07 -49.01
N CYS A 744 6.92 19.36 -48.81
CA CYS A 744 5.60 19.89 -48.47
C CYS A 744 4.68 19.86 -49.69
N GLN A 745 3.43 19.41 -49.51
CA GLN A 745 2.40 19.39 -50.57
C GLN A 745 1.38 20.50 -50.36
N CYS A 746 1.86 21.72 -50.10
CA CYS A 746 1.04 22.87 -49.71
C CYS A 746 1.19 24.03 -50.69
N GLU A 747 0.91 23.76 -51.96
CA GLU A 747 0.91 24.81 -52.99
C GLU A 747 -0.17 25.86 -52.68
N GLN A 748 0.18 27.14 -52.87
CA GLN A 748 -0.74 28.26 -52.68
C GLN A 748 -0.47 29.30 -53.77
N SER A 749 -1.48 29.59 -54.59
CA SER A 749 -1.44 30.64 -55.61
C SER A 749 -1.92 31.98 -55.01
N PRO A 750 -1.41 33.15 -55.46
CA PRO A 750 -1.97 34.45 -55.09
C PRO A 750 -3.48 34.51 -55.37
N GLY A 751 -4.27 34.95 -54.40
CA GLY A 751 -5.73 35.04 -54.53
C GLY A 751 -6.51 33.71 -54.39
N GLN A 752 -5.83 32.59 -54.11
CA GLN A 752 -6.47 31.30 -53.80
C GLN A 752 -6.30 30.92 -52.33
N GLN A 753 -7.32 30.28 -51.75
CA GLN A 753 -7.22 29.67 -50.42
C GLN A 753 -6.14 28.57 -50.43
N SER A 754 -5.37 28.47 -49.35
CA SER A 754 -4.34 27.44 -49.22
C SER A 754 -4.97 26.05 -49.15
N ASN A 755 -4.29 25.07 -49.76
CA ASN A 755 -4.62 23.65 -49.57
C ASN A 755 -4.19 23.12 -48.18
N CYS A 756 -3.45 23.91 -47.40
CA CYS A 756 -2.97 23.52 -46.07
C CYS A 756 -3.20 24.61 -45.02
N VAL A 757 -3.55 24.18 -43.82
CA VAL A 757 -3.64 25.04 -42.63
C VAL A 757 -2.29 25.22 -41.95
N ALA A 758 -1.38 24.26 -42.08
CA ALA A 758 -0.07 24.28 -41.42
C ALA A 758 1.00 23.56 -42.24
N GLU A 759 2.22 24.09 -42.19
CA GLU A 759 3.41 23.54 -42.84
C GLU A 759 4.65 23.90 -42.02
N LYS A 760 5.53 22.92 -41.79
CA LYS A 760 6.80 23.11 -41.08
C LYS A 760 7.86 22.14 -41.58
N GLU A 761 8.97 22.69 -42.05
CA GLU A 761 10.16 21.91 -42.38
C GLU A 761 10.98 21.62 -41.10
N VAL A 762 11.43 20.38 -40.94
CA VAL A 762 12.20 19.91 -39.80
C VAL A 762 13.41 19.12 -40.30
N ARG A 763 14.61 19.49 -39.84
CA ARG A 763 15.84 18.76 -40.13
C ARG A 763 16.14 17.79 -39.00
N VAL A 764 16.27 16.51 -39.30
CA VAL A 764 16.61 15.43 -38.36
C VAL A 764 17.87 14.74 -38.88
N GLY A 765 19.02 15.03 -38.27
CA GLY A 765 20.32 14.60 -38.79
C GLY A 765 20.56 15.16 -40.20
N ASN A 766 20.78 14.26 -41.17
CA ASN A 766 21.01 14.62 -42.58
C ASN A 766 19.73 14.65 -43.43
N ALA A 767 18.57 14.28 -42.87
CA ALA A 767 17.30 14.26 -43.57
C ALA A 767 16.49 15.53 -43.26
N THR A 768 15.83 16.08 -44.28
CA THR A 768 14.82 17.12 -44.11
C THR A 768 13.45 16.52 -44.35
N PHE A 769 12.56 16.67 -43.39
CA PHE A 769 11.16 16.30 -43.50
C PHE A 769 10.30 17.55 -43.53
N CYS A 770 9.13 17.44 -44.15
CA CYS A 770 8.07 18.41 -44.05
C CYS A 770 6.88 17.80 -43.33
N ILE A 771 6.41 18.49 -42.29
CA ILE A 771 5.17 18.18 -41.61
C ILE A 771 4.12 19.17 -42.12
N TYR A 772 3.04 18.66 -42.67
CA TYR A 772 1.95 19.48 -43.17
C TYR A 772 0.59 18.91 -42.82
N GLN A 773 -0.41 19.79 -42.75
CA GLN A 773 -1.77 19.43 -42.40
C GLN A 773 -2.74 20.19 -43.30
N HIS A 774 -3.67 19.48 -43.92
CA HIS A 774 -4.61 20.04 -44.89
C HIS A 774 -5.76 20.81 -44.23
N SER A 775 -6.27 20.32 -43.10
CA SER A 775 -7.36 20.95 -42.35
C SER A 775 -7.12 20.87 -40.85
N ALA A 776 -7.58 21.86 -40.08
CA ALA A 776 -7.52 21.86 -38.62
C ALA A 776 -8.92 21.66 -38.03
N GLU A 777 -8.98 20.94 -36.91
CA GLU A 777 -10.21 20.85 -36.12
C GLU A 777 -10.57 22.22 -35.56
N GLN A 778 -11.79 22.68 -35.85
CA GLN A 778 -12.24 24.00 -35.44
C GLN A 778 -12.89 23.99 -34.05
N ALA A 779 -13.43 22.84 -33.64
CA ALA A 779 -14.10 22.68 -32.36
C ALA A 779 -13.95 21.26 -31.83
N ILE A 780 -13.98 21.13 -30.50
CA ILE A 780 -14.03 19.84 -29.81
C ILE A 780 -15.06 19.83 -28.70
N TYR A 781 -15.66 18.66 -28.48
CA TYR A 781 -16.64 18.40 -27.43
C TYR A 781 -16.13 17.28 -26.50
N PRO A 782 -15.18 17.58 -25.59
CA PRO A 782 -14.65 16.57 -24.69
C PRO A 782 -15.76 15.91 -23.88
N ASN A 783 -15.83 14.58 -23.90
CA ASN A 783 -16.83 13.88 -23.12
C ASN A 783 -16.41 13.88 -21.64
N ARG A 784 -17.08 14.70 -20.83
CA ARG A 784 -16.86 14.83 -19.38
C ARG A 784 -17.77 13.92 -18.53
N GLY A 785 -18.53 13.02 -19.16
CA GLY A 785 -19.31 12.01 -18.46
C GLY A 785 -18.41 10.93 -17.82
N ASP A 786 -18.99 10.08 -16.97
CA ASP A 786 -18.22 9.04 -16.28
C ASP A 786 -17.66 7.97 -17.25
N ALA A 787 -18.24 7.83 -18.44
CA ALA A 787 -17.74 6.99 -19.52
C ALA A 787 -16.73 7.68 -20.46
N GLY A 788 -16.47 8.98 -20.27
CA GLY A 788 -15.63 9.77 -21.16
C GLY A 788 -14.14 9.51 -20.96
N VAL A 789 -13.40 9.32 -22.06
CA VAL A 789 -11.95 9.08 -22.04
C VAL A 789 -11.16 10.36 -21.74
N ALA A 790 -11.75 11.54 -21.97
CA ALA A 790 -11.15 12.81 -21.59
C ALA A 790 -11.08 13.02 -20.06
N GLY A 791 -11.95 12.34 -19.30
CA GLY A 791 -12.12 12.54 -17.87
C GLY A 791 -13.09 13.67 -17.52
N LYS A 792 -13.77 13.50 -16.39
CA LYS A 792 -14.78 14.45 -15.88
C LYS A 792 -14.23 15.84 -15.63
N ASP A 793 -13.02 15.90 -15.10
CA ASP A 793 -12.34 17.13 -14.69
C ASP A 793 -11.41 17.69 -15.80
N SER A 794 -11.62 17.28 -17.06
CA SER A 794 -10.76 17.67 -18.18
C SER A 794 -10.78 19.18 -18.45
N SER A 795 -9.61 19.81 -18.31
CA SER A 795 -9.38 21.25 -18.53
C SER A 795 -8.58 21.55 -19.80
N ILE A 796 -8.39 20.55 -20.68
CA ILE A 796 -7.55 20.67 -21.89
C ILE A 796 -8.07 21.76 -22.83
N LEU A 797 -9.37 21.75 -23.14
CA LEU A 797 -9.98 22.75 -24.02
C LEU A 797 -9.85 24.16 -23.47
N GLN A 798 -10.14 24.34 -22.17
CA GLN A 798 -9.99 25.64 -21.51
C GLN A 798 -8.54 26.14 -21.58
N TRP A 799 -7.57 25.25 -21.32
CA TRP A 799 -6.16 25.57 -21.39
C TRP A 799 -5.70 25.99 -22.80
N LEU A 800 -6.26 25.38 -23.87
CA LEU A 800 -5.96 25.76 -25.25
C LEU A 800 -6.56 27.12 -25.66
N GLN A 801 -7.68 27.51 -25.05
CA GLN A 801 -8.39 28.77 -25.33
C GLN A 801 -7.85 29.96 -24.51
N ASP A 802 -7.42 29.72 -23.27
CA ASP A 802 -7.08 30.76 -22.30
C ASP A 802 -5.83 31.56 -22.70
N THR A 803 -6.00 32.79 -23.20
CA THR A 803 -4.88 33.67 -23.59
C THR A 803 -3.87 33.91 -22.47
N ARG A 804 -4.30 33.94 -21.19
CA ARG A 804 -3.40 34.13 -20.03
C ARG A 804 -2.63 32.87 -19.65
N PHE A 805 -3.27 31.70 -19.73
CA PHE A 805 -2.66 30.44 -19.32
C PHE A 805 -1.90 29.75 -20.47
N SER A 806 -2.30 30.02 -21.72
CA SER A 806 -1.60 29.60 -22.93
C SER A 806 -0.56 30.63 -23.39
N GLY A 807 -0.74 31.92 -23.05
CA GLY A 807 0.16 33.01 -23.40
C GLY A 807 -0.05 33.67 -24.77
N LYS A 808 -1.20 33.45 -25.41
CA LYS A 808 -1.45 33.95 -26.78
C LYS A 808 -1.80 35.44 -26.80
N TRP A 809 -1.14 36.22 -27.64
CA TRP A 809 -1.49 37.61 -27.91
C TRP A 809 -0.99 38.09 -29.27
N VAL A 810 -1.60 39.17 -29.77
CA VAL A 810 -1.29 39.79 -31.05
C VAL A 810 -1.28 41.30 -30.89
N ARG A 811 -0.29 41.97 -31.48
CA ARG A 811 -0.16 43.42 -31.46
C ARG A 811 0.32 43.96 -32.82
N LEU A 812 -0.04 45.19 -33.15
CA LEU A 812 0.54 45.93 -34.27
C LEU A 812 1.73 46.78 -33.78
N THR A 813 2.88 46.67 -34.45
CA THR A 813 4.11 47.37 -34.08
C THR A 813 4.53 48.37 -35.18
N PRO A 814 4.78 49.66 -34.82
CA PRO A 814 4.38 50.30 -33.56
C PRO A 814 2.85 50.40 -33.44
N GLY A 815 2.31 50.70 -32.24
CA GLY A 815 0.91 51.09 -32.08
C GLY A 815 -0.04 50.05 -31.48
N SER A 816 -1.23 49.95 -32.09
CA SER A 816 -2.49 49.45 -31.53
C SER A 816 -2.53 47.95 -31.22
N ASP A 817 -3.27 47.59 -30.18
CA ASP A 817 -3.45 46.20 -29.76
C ASP A 817 -4.59 45.53 -30.54
N PHE A 818 -4.54 44.20 -30.62
CA PHE A 818 -5.69 43.42 -31.05
C PHE A 818 -6.49 42.97 -29.83
N ASN A 819 -7.82 43.07 -29.91
CA ASN A 819 -8.70 42.48 -28.92
C ASN A 819 -8.94 41.02 -29.24
N ALA A 820 -8.74 40.15 -28.25
CA ALA A 820 -9.15 38.75 -28.35
C ALA A 820 -10.69 38.68 -28.34
N GLU A 821 -11.28 38.22 -29.44
CA GLU A 821 -12.67 37.84 -29.51
C GLU A 821 -12.82 36.44 -28.92
N THR A 822 -13.67 36.30 -27.91
CA THR A 822 -14.00 35.00 -27.32
C THR A 822 -14.76 34.18 -28.36
N SER A 823 -14.11 33.15 -28.88
CA SER A 823 -14.77 32.13 -29.67
C SER A 823 -15.67 31.27 -28.77
N GLY A 824 -16.70 30.65 -29.34
CA GLY A 824 -17.68 29.89 -28.54
C GLY A 824 -17.04 28.80 -27.68
N ASN A 825 -17.76 28.33 -26.65
CA ASN A 825 -17.28 27.44 -25.58
C ASN A 825 -16.55 26.14 -26.03
N HIS A 826 -16.64 25.76 -27.31
CA HIS A 826 -16.05 24.55 -27.90
C HIS A 826 -14.98 24.80 -28.95
N SER A 827 -14.65 26.06 -29.25
CA SER A 827 -13.72 26.43 -30.32
C SER A 827 -12.27 26.12 -29.95
N LEU A 828 -11.48 25.64 -30.91
CA LEU A 828 -10.02 25.52 -30.79
C LEU A 828 -9.27 26.77 -31.30
N SER A 829 -10.02 27.73 -31.84
CA SER A 829 -9.47 28.94 -32.43
C SER A 829 -9.68 30.15 -31.53
N THR A 830 -8.65 30.96 -31.33
CA THR A 830 -8.75 32.30 -30.74
C THR A 830 -8.63 33.33 -31.86
N ARG A 831 -9.59 34.26 -31.94
CA ARG A 831 -9.59 35.33 -32.95
C ARG A 831 -9.14 36.62 -32.31
N PHE A 832 -8.28 37.35 -32.99
CA PHE A 832 -7.78 38.65 -32.58
C PHE A 832 -8.20 39.66 -33.62
N ARG A 833 -8.93 40.71 -33.22
CA ARG A 833 -9.36 41.80 -34.10
C ARG A 833 -8.59 43.07 -33.79
N LEU A 834 -8.04 43.71 -34.84
CA LEU A 834 -7.38 45.00 -34.70
C LEU A 834 -8.37 46.05 -34.16
N THR A 835 -7.96 46.81 -33.14
CA THR A 835 -8.82 47.84 -32.51
C THR A 835 -8.70 49.23 -33.15
N GLY A 836 -7.65 49.48 -33.92
CA GLY A 836 -7.40 50.76 -34.61
C GLY A 836 -7.81 50.77 -36.08
N THR A 837 -7.74 51.96 -36.70
CA THR A 837 -8.03 52.13 -38.14
C THR A 837 -6.97 51.48 -39.01
N LEU A 838 -7.43 50.73 -40.02
CA LEU A 838 -6.58 50.02 -40.98
C LEU A 838 -5.81 50.95 -41.93
N GLN A 839 -6.21 52.21 -42.02
CA GLN A 839 -5.54 53.25 -42.81
C GLN A 839 -4.04 53.40 -42.42
N THR A 840 -3.70 53.09 -41.16
CA THR A 840 -2.30 53.08 -40.67
C THR A 840 -1.39 52.02 -41.31
N LEU A 841 -1.93 51.03 -42.03
CA LEU A 841 -1.15 50.04 -42.79
C LEU A 841 -0.67 50.56 -44.15
N ARG A 842 -1.28 51.63 -44.68
CA ARG A 842 -0.94 52.19 -46.01
C ARG A 842 0.26 53.15 -45.96
N ASP A 843 0.47 53.78 -44.81
CA ASP A 843 1.38 54.92 -44.66
C ASP A 843 2.70 54.57 -43.93
N ASP A 844 2.81 53.40 -43.29
CA ASP A 844 3.96 52.99 -42.47
C ASP A 844 4.38 51.52 -42.67
N ASN A 845 5.68 51.21 -42.51
CA ASN A 845 6.20 49.84 -42.38
C ASN A 845 5.73 49.20 -41.06
N ARG A 846 4.48 48.75 -40.99
CA ARG A 846 3.91 48.09 -39.82
C ARG A 846 4.21 46.58 -39.83
N ALA A 847 4.35 46.01 -38.65
CA ALA A 847 4.45 44.56 -38.47
C ALA A 847 3.39 44.09 -37.47
N ILE A 848 2.77 42.95 -37.75
CA ILE A 848 1.96 42.23 -36.76
C ILE A 848 2.94 41.41 -35.93
N GLN A 849 3.03 41.72 -34.64
CA GLN A 849 3.74 40.93 -33.65
C GLN A 849 2.79 39.87 -33.09
N ILE A 850 3.19 38.61 -33.23
CA ILE A 850 2.37 37.44 -32.89
C ILE A 850 3.12 36.62 -31.86
N VAL A 851 2.49 36.37 -30.71
CA VAL A 851 2.98 35.45 -29.69
C VAL A 851 1.95 34.37 -29.43
N ALA A 852 2.41 33.13 -29.58
CA ALA A 852 1.61 31.92 -29.43
C ALA A 852 1.69 31.30 -28.02
N THR A 853 2.65 31.73 -27.18
CA THR A 853 3.10 30.97 -26.00
C THR A 853 3.28 31.84 -24.76
N GLN A 854 3.28 31.19 -23.59
CA GLN A 854 3.38 31.79 -22.26
C GLN A 854 4.79 32.31 -21.90
N ASP A 855 5.79 32.13 -22.76
CA ASP A 855 7.19 32.42 -22.38
C ASP A 855 7.60 33.88 -22.65
N MET A 856 7.72 34.66 -21.57
CA MET A 856 7.99 36.10 -21.58
C MET A 856 9.46 36.45 -21.84
N THR A 857 9.96 36.14 -23.03
CA THR A 857 11.12 36.84 -23.60
C THR A 857 10.76 37.41 -24.97
N ASN A 858 11.16 38.66 -25.25
CA ASN A 858 10.86 39.35 -26.53
C ASN A 858 11.39 38.61 -27.78
N SER A 859 12.15 37.52 -27.62
CA SER A 859 12.78 36.72 -28.68
C SER A 859 11.87 35.67 -29.34
N GLU A 860 10.71 35.32 -28.76
CA GLU A 860 9.77 34.33 -29.35
C GLU A 860 8.61 34.96 -30.13
N ALA A 861 8.52 36.29 -30.11
CA ALA A 861 7.51 37.01 -30.87
C ALA A 861 7.84 37.02 -32.36
N LEU A 862 6.92 36.50 -33.16
CA LEU A 862 7.03 36.53 -34.61
C LEU A 862 6.57 37.89 -35.12
N GLU A 863 7.48 38.65 -35.71
CA GLU A 863 7.13 39.87 -36.42
C GLU A 863 6.85 39.59 -37.89
N VAL A 864 5.63 39.90 -38.31
CA VAL A 864 5.14 39.67 -39.67
C VAL A 864 4.92 41.03 -40.33
N GLN A 865 5.77 41.37 -41.29
CA GLN A 865 5.59 42.61 -42.06
C GLN A 865 4.31 42.52 -42.88
N VAL A 866 3.49 43.57 -42.80
CA VAL A 866 2.26 43.71 -43.57
C VAL A 866 2.33 45.02 -44.32
N MET A 867 2.51 44.92 -45.65
CA MET A 867 2.43 46.05 -46.57
C MET A 867 1.26 45.80 -47.51
N VAL A 868 0.31 46.75 -47.53
CA VAL A 868 -0.96 46.71 -48.28
C VAL A 868 -0.87 47.59 -49.51
#